data_AF-A0AA48H1M2-F1
#
_entry.id   AF-A0AA48H1M2-F1
#
_cell.length_a   1.000
_cell.length_b   1.000
_cell.length_c   1.000
_cell.angle_alpha   90.00
_cell.angle_beta   90.00
_cell.angle_gamma   90.00
#
_symmetry.space_group_name_H-M   'P 1'
#
loop_
_entity.id
_entity.type
_entity.pdbx_description
1 polymer ?
#
loop_
_entity_poly.entity_id
_entity_poly.type
_entity_poly.pdbx_seq_one_letter_code
_entity_poly.pdbx_strand_id
1 'polypeptide(L)'
;MVGPRSAKDSISKQLNALLLETYLLDFRLKGRIVRDDAETGSSLGPWLRARAGLGTVAEAPWVWILLGRDGQTLASGRGFPEEGTLRRALEAAGAPNPIGELMAFLERWPDHAEARRDLVGLLEPQIEFLLRVEGRGEEGPDLAPEVDDRIWGRCAGALDALFQQGDWLGLNLSLDEVLPGPGVPERASPRMRDLYRRHLPEVMALLRRCPEAACGWKNLLRMDRALGESHLLPALKGTTWDLARRAQLLLMPTLALAERVTEDARATGAWGEAREILHALWTDLARPRLTRWSQSELMPDGADEGLRAEADLSERQAVWEVLLAPWVEACVRTGAEADVPVLLEDLDATWAGAGLDGRIRRLAHQLGRPELPGVWCPALRFQRPRLPRYWQDGTNLKLLHQGQGVAVAQGPPPAQGPPLTQPLPALWKAGYPIEVVEVLEASNPWRKVLGWDGRSPQWAVATAEGRVLLAGRRLPTDGDLLAALRMEGFPTEADRAQARLRAHPELVIPIAQMTKTLGTRAEALLDARYDARRSLPFPRTAEEMEVWNAPPAMEPEEVEAWGAKIAALHRLFEDPLATYPQVLYQASLSLPDPNDMPADLRSRAAELARVTLPCIEAALARRPTDSALWRAWLDLARYGERPLLEVVGALVPSPVAPVAAFPPTDVLAPMAEALGARGQWKVLADLLGARLEAGDGQGEAKGPADADPASRDRRPFRSARNLSLRLAEACLHLGDTQKADTILRALKGDGEEDASEFWPLVRLARELGQDAFADRWDRTRKAGARP
;
A
#
# COMPACT_ATOMS: atom_id res chain seq x y z
N MET A 1 14.66 -41.28 23.31
CA MET A 1 15.93 -41.22 22.54
C MET A 1 15.62 -40.77 21.14
N VAL A 2 15.98 -39.54 20.80
CA VAL A 2 15.79 -38.97 19.46
C VAL A 2 16.93 -39.50 18.59
N GLY A 3 16.62 -40.09 17.43
CA GLY A 3 17.63 -40.70 16.57
C GLY A 3 18.66 -39.69 16.04
N PRO A 4 19.91 -40.10 15.76
CA PRO A 4 21.02 -39.21 15.40
C PRO A 4 20.80 -38.38 14.11
N ARG A 5 19.88 -38.79 13.22
CA ARG A 5 19.46 -37.98 12.06
C ARG A 5 18.67 -36.73 12.46
N SER A 6 17.81 -36.83 13.47
CA SER A 6 16.99 -35.70 13.95
C SER A 6 17.82 -34.60 14.63
N ALA A 7 18.92 -34.96 15.31
CA ALA A 7 19.84 -33.98 15.88
C ALA A 7 20.62 -33.21 14.80
N LYS A 8 21.04 -33.88 13.70
CA LYS A 8 21.74 -33.24 12.57
C LYS A 8 20.86 -32.21 11.85
N ASP A 9 19.60 -32.58 11.60
CA ASP A 9 18.63 -31.68 10.98
C ASP A 9 18.23 -30.54 11.91
N SER A 10 18.08 -30.81 13.22
CA SER A 10 17.79 -29.76 14.21
C SER A 10 18.94 -28.76 14.35
N ILE A 11 20.19 -29.23 14.40
CA ILE A 11 21.36 -28.36 14.54
C ILE A 11 21.63 -27.61 13.24
N SER A 12 21.43 -28.23 12.08
CA SER A 12 21.59 -27.53 10.80
C SER A 12 20.48 -26.49 10.61
N LYS A 13 19.26 -26.76 11.06
CA LYS A 13 18.18 -25.77 11.12
C LYS A 13 18.48 -24.66 12.12
N GLN A 14 19.02 -24.97 13.30
CA GLN A 14 19.43 -23.96 14.28
C GLN A 14 20.57 -23.10 13.75
N LEU A 15 21.60 -23.68 13.14
CA LEU A 15 22.72 -22.94 12.57
C LEU A 15 22.29 -22.11 11.37
N ASN A 16 21.41 -22.64 10.50
CA ASN A 16 20.84 -21.87 9.39
C ASN A 16 19.90 -20.77 9.89
N ALA A 17 19.10 -21.00 10.94
CA ALA A 17 18.26 -19.98 11.56
C ALA A 17 19.12 -18.87 12.17
N LEU A 18 20.17 -19.25 12.92
CA LEU A 18 21.12 -18.32 13.54
C LEU A 18 21.92 -17.52 12.48
N LEU A 19 22.24 -18.15 11.34
CA LEU A 19 22.88 -17.47 10.20
C LEU A 19 21.91 -16.56 9.43
N LEU A 20 20.65 -16.97 9.26
CA LEU A 20 19.59 -16.16 8.67
C LEU A 20 19.26 -14.95 9.56
N GLU A 21 19.20 -15.13 10.88
CA GLU A 21 18.98 -14.10 11.89
C GLU A 21 20.13 -13.09 11.96
N THR A 22 21.37 -13.48 11.59
CA THR A 22 22.49 -12.54 11.57
C THR A 22 22.54 -11.57 10.38
N TYR A 23 21.62 -11.66 9.41
CA TYR A 23 21.50 -10.78 8.22
C TYR A 23 22.79 -10.60 7.38
N LEU A 24 23.71 -11.55 7.45
CA LEU A 24 24.90 -11.61 6.60
C LEU A 24 24.51 -12.20 5.24
N LEU A 25 23.73 -11.45 4.46
CA LEU A 25 23.25 -11.88 3.14
C LEU A 25 24.35 -11.75 2.08
N ASP A 26 24.90 -12.91 1.73
CA ASP A 26 25.08 -13.49 0.37
C ASP A 26 26.11 -14.63 0.42
N PHE A 27 26.70 -14.88 1.59
CA PHE A 27 27.29 -16.18 1.83
C PHE A 27 26.17 -17.21 1.88
N ARG A 28 26.08 -18.03 0.83
CA ARG A 28 25.70 -19.43 0.98
C ARG A 28 26.71 -20.09 1.92
N LEU A 29 26.67 -19.75 3.21
CA LEU A 29 27.40 -20.42 4.27
C LEU A 29 26.85 -21.84 4.29
N LYS A 30 27.53 -22.72 3.55
CA LYS A 30 27.24 -24.15 3.58
C LYS A 30 27.75 -24.67 4.91
N GLY A 31 26.92 -24.55 5.94
CA GLY A 31 27.13 -25.22 7.21
C GLY A 31 27.19 -26.73 6.96
N ARG A 32 28.37 -27.33 7.16
CA ARG A 32 28.55 -28.78 7.10
C ARG A 32 28.94 -29.28 8.48
N ILE A 33 28.04 -30.04 9.09
CA ILE A 33 28.37 -30.82 10.28
C ILE A 33 29.19 -32.03 9.82
N VAL A 34 30.47 -32.04 10.14
CA VAL A 34 31.38 -33.17 9.91
C VAL A 34 31.50 -33.93 11.23
N ARG A 35 31.01 -35.18 11.27
CA ARG A 35 31.27 -36.09 12.38
C ARG A 35 32.57 -36.85 12.14
N ASP A 36 33.35 -36.98 13.19
CA ASP A 36 34.58 -37.76 13.23
C ASP A 36 34.20 -39.21 13.57
N ASP A 37 33.52 -39.90 12.64
CA ASP A 37 33.14 -41.30 12.83
C ASP A 37 34.30 -42.18 12.39
N ALA A 38 34.93 -42.88 13.34
CA ALA A 38 36.08 -43.77 13.12
C ALA A 38 35.83 -44.85 12.04
N GLU A 39 34.57 -45.18 11.76
CA GLU A 39 34.16 -46.18 10.77
C GLU A 39 34.16 -45.69 9.31
N THR A 40 34.16 -44.37 9.06
CA THR A 40 34.05 -43.82 7.70
C THR A 40 35.39 -43.45 7.05
N GLY A 41 36.51 -43.51 7.78
CA GLY A 41 37.83 -43.18 7.26
C GLY A 41 38.00 -41.73 6.76
N SER A 42 37.07 -40.83 7.07
CA SER A 42 37.10 -39.43 6.65
C SER A 42 38.18 -38.65 7.38
N SER A 43 39.30 -38.37 6.70
CA SER A 43 40.43 -37.55 7.21
C SER A 43 40.10 -36.07 7.42
N LEU A 44 38.89 -35.64 7.08
CA LEU A 44 38.49 -34.23 7.07
C LEU A 44 38.42 -33.61 8.47
N GLY A 45 37.90 -34.33 9.48
CA GLY A 45 37.79 -33.82 10.86
C GLY A 45 39.15 -33.53 11.51
N PRO A 46 40.08 -34.50 11.53
CA PRO A 46 41.44 -34.30 12.03
C PRO A 46 42.21 -33.23 11.25
N TRP A 47 42.05 -33.19 9.92
CA TRP A 47 42.67 -32.16 9.07
C TRP A 47 42.17 -30.75 9.41
N LEU A 48 40.86 -30.58 9.59
CA LEU A 48 40.24 -29.32 9.98
C LEU A 48 40.74 -28.86 11.37
N ARG A 49 40.82 -29.74 12.36
CA ARG A 49 41.36 -29.43 13.70
C ARG A 49 42.82 -29.02 13.67
N ALA A 50 43.64 -29.72 12.89
CA ALA A 50 45.05 -29.39 12.69
C ALA A 50 45.21 -28.03 12.02
N ARG A 51 44.43 -27.75 10.97
CA ARG A 51 44.43 -26.47 10.24
C ARG A 51 44.00 -25.29 11.12
N ALA A 52 43.05 -25.50 12.03
CA ALA A 52 42.61 -24.49 12.98
C ALA A 52 43.54 -24.35 14.22
N GLY A 53 44.62 -25.13 14.32
CA GLY A 53 45.52 -25.09 15.47
C GLY A 53 44.90 -25.60 16.78
N LEU A 54 43.80 -26.38 16.70
CA LEU A 54 43.02 -26.78 17.88
C LEU A 54 43.51 -28.07 18.56
N GLY A 55 44.57 -28.68 18.03
CA GLY A 55 45.18 -29.90 18.56
C GLY A 55 44.28 -31.14 18.46
N THR A 56 44.78 -32.29 18.95
CA THR A 56 44.06 -33.58 19.02
C THR A 56 43.23 -33.73 20.30
N VAL A 57 42.86 -32.63 20.96
CA VAL A 57 42.34 -32.66 22.33
C VAL A 57 40.97 -33.34 22.38
N ALA A 58 40.91 -34.45 23.13
CA ALA A 58 39.72 -35.29 23.32
C ALA A 58 38.61 -34.67 24.20
N GLU A 59 38.80 -33.43 24.68
CA GLU A 59 38.00 -32.86 25.78
C GLU A 59 36.86 -31.92 25.33
N ALA A 60 36.84 -31.49 24.05
CA ALA A 60 35.74 -30.66 23.53
C ALA A 60 34.88 -31.47 22.55
N PRO A 61 33.59 -31.73 22.86
CA PRO A 61 32.72 -32.53 21.99
C PRO A 61 32.39 -31.86 20.66
N TRP A 62 32.59 -30.54 20.55
CA TRP A 62 32.33 -29.74 19.36
C TRP A 62 33.44 -28.73 19.11
N VAL A 63 33.77 -28.56 17.83
CA VAL A 63 34.69 -27.55 17.33
C VAL A 63 34.02 -26.91 16.12
N TRP A 64 34.09 -25.59 16.00
CA TRP A 64 33.64 -24.87 14.82
C TRP A 64 34.80 -24.16 14.15
N ILE A 65 34.73 -24.08 12.82
CA ILE A 65 35.69 -23.38 11.98
C ILE A 65 34.88 -22.63 10.94
N LEU A 66 35.16 -21.33 10.82
CA LEU A 66 34.63 -20.47 9.81
C LEU A 66 35.68 -20.33 8.69
N LEU A 67 35.27 -20.64 7.46
CA LEU A 67 36.15 -20.63 6.28
C LEU A 67 35.66 -19.57 5.28
N GLY A 68 36.60 -18.83 4.71
CA GLY A 68 36.35 -17.93 3.58
C GLY A 68 36.10 -18.68 2.28
N ARG A 69 35.69 -17.96 1.23
CA ARG A 69 35.38 -18.53 -0.10
C ARG A 69 36.61 -19.18 -0.76
N ASP A 70 37.80 -18.69 -0.45
CA ASP A 70 39.11 -19.22 -0.84
C ASP A 70 39.62 -20.36 0.07
N GLY A 71 38.81 -20.76 1.06
CA GLY A 71 39.14 -21.82 2.01
C GLY A 71 40.09 -21.39 3.13
N GLN A 72 40.42 -20.09 3.25
CA GLN A 72 41.20 -19.59 4.38
C GLN A 72 40.39 -19.68 5.69
N THR A 73 41.05 -19.98 6.81
CA THR A 73 40.38 -20.01 8.11
C THR A 73 40.21 -18.59 8.62
N LEU A 74 38.96 -18.13 8.69
CA LEU A 74 38.61 -16.80 9.19
C LEU A 74 38.56 -16.78 10.72
N ALA A 75 37.99 -17.83 11.31
CA ALA A 75 37.95 -18.01 12.75
C ALA A 75 37.72 -19.48 13.13
N SER A 76 38.00 -19.81 14.39
CA SER A 76 37.65 -21.12 14.95
C SER A 76 37.46 -21.03 16.45
N GLY A 77 36.76 -22.01 17.02
CA GLY A 77 36.54 -22.08 18.46
C GLY A 77 36.07 -23.46 18.92
N ARG A 78 36.05 -23.61 20.25
CA ARG A 78 35.55 -24.81 20.93
C ARG A 78 34.08 -24.63 21.30
N GLY A 79 33.31 -25.72 21.31
CA GLY A 79 31.88 -25.71 21.61
C GLY A 79 31.01 -25.43 20.38
N PHE A 80 29.70 -25.31 20.59
CA PHE A 80 28.78 -24.80 19.58
C PHE A 80 28.90 -23.27 19.56
N PRO A 81 29.13 -22.63 18.41
CA PRO A 81 29.30 -21.19 18.38
C PRO A 81 28.00 -20.48 18.72
N GLU A 82 28.06 -19.54 19.65
CA GLU A 82 26.99 -18.57 19.87
C GLU A 82 26.99 -17.52 18.74
N GLU A 83 25.82 -16.94 18.47
CA GLU A 83 25.61 -15.92 17.44
C GLU A 83 26.61 -14.76 17.52
N GLY A 84 26.78 -14.18 18.72
CA GLY A 84 27.71 -13.10 18.96
C GLY A 84 29.18 -13.48 18.77
N THR A 85 29.51 -14.77 18.82
CA THR A 85 30.88 -15.25 18.55
C THR A 85 31.13 -15.35 17.04
N LEU A 86 30.17 -15.85 16.26
CA LEU A 86 30.28 -15.91 14.79
C LEU A 86 30.30 -14.52 14.17
N ARG A 87 29.45 -13.61 14.64
CA ARG A 87 29.41 -12.23 14.14
C ARG A 87 30.75 -11.52 14.34
N ARG A 88 31.30 -11.54 15.56
CA ARG A 88 32.62 -10.94 15.85
C ARG A 88 33.74 -11.57 15.03
N ALA A 89 33.69 -12.88 14.82
CA ALA A 89 34.64 -13.59 13.98
C ALA A 89 34.58 -13.13 12.51
N LEU A 90 33.39 -12.94 11.96
CA LEU A 90 33.20 -12.44 10.58
C LEU A 90 33.65 -10.98 10.43
N GLU A 91 33.29 -10.13 11.40
CA GLU A 91 33.73 -8.73 11.44
C GLU A 91 35.25 -8.62 11.53
N ALA A 92 35.89 -9.36 12.43
CA ALA A 92 37.35 -9.37 12.59
C ALA A 92 38.08 -9.90 11.35
N ALA A 93 37.44 -10.80 10.60
CA ALA A 93 37.97 -11.32 9.35
C ALA A 93 37.77 -10.36 8.15
N GLY A 94 37.15 -9.19 8.37
CA GLY A 94 36.83 -8.25 7.30
C GLY A 94 35.88 -8.82 6.26
N ALA A 95 35.03 -9.78 6.65
CA ALA A 95 34.06 -10.35 5.73
C ALA A 95 33.13 -9.22 5.22
N PRO A 96 32.88 -9.14 3.90
CA PRO A 96 31.92 -8.19 3.35
C PRO A 96 30.59 -8.41 4.06
N ASN A 97 30.06 -7.32 4.61
CA ASN A 97 28.78 -7.31 5.28
C ASN A 97 27.90 -6.22 4.66
N PRO A 98 26.58 -6.45 4.53
CA PRO A 98 25.66 -5.52 3.89
C PRO A 98 25.72 -4.10 4.47
N ILE A 99 25.95 -3.97 5.79
CA ILE A 99 26.10 -2.68 6.47
C ILE A 99 27.32 -1.93 5.93
N GLY A 100 28.47 -2.58 5.83
CA GLY A 100 29.71 -1.99 5.33
C GLY A 100 29.63 -1.63 3.85
N GLU A 101 28.97 -2.47 3.04
CA GLU A 101 28.71 -2.17 1.62
C GLU A 101 27.79 -0.95 1.46
N LEU A 102 26.72 -0.86 2.25
CA LEU A 102 25.83 0.29 2.28
C LEU A 102 26.54 1.56 2.75
N MET A 103 27.39 1.46 3.77
CA MET A 103 28.18 2.62 4.23
C MET A 103 29.12 3.12 3.13
N ALA A 104 29.90 2.23 2.49
CA ALA A 104 30.77 2.60 1.38
C ALA A 104 30.00 3.08 0.13
N PHE A 105 28.76 2.62 -0.04
CA PHE A 105 27.85 3.14 -1.05
C PHE A 105 27.37 4.55 -0.71
N LEU A 106 26.93 4.79 0.52
CA LEU A 106 26.45 6.09 1.00
C LEU A 106 27.56 7.14 1.10
N GLU A 107 28.83 6.75 1.24
CA GLU A 107 29.97 7.65 1.08
C GLU A 107 30.07 8.22 -0.35
N ARG A 108 29.69 7.43 -1.35
CA ARG A 108 29.68 7.83 -2.78
C ARG A 108 28.37 8.50 -3.18
N TRP A 109 27.26 8.07 -2.57
CA TRP A 109 25.90 8.53 -2.85
C TRP A 109 25.20 8.97 -1.56
N PRO A 110 25.62 10.11 -0.96
CA PRO A 110 25.15 10.53 0.36
C PRO A 110 23.64 10.81 0.41
N ASP A 111 23.02 11.17 -0.70
CA ASP A 111 21.59 11.50 -0.74
C ASP A 111 20.69 10.31 -1.09
N HIS A 112 21.24 9.08 -1.14
CA HIS A 112 20.47 7.91 -1.54
C HIS A 112 19.56 7.39 -0.41
N ALA A 113 18.29 7.80 -0.46
CA ALA A 113 17.25 7.50 0.53
C ALA A 113 17.06 6.01 0.80
N GLU A 114 16.89 5.19 -0.24
CA GLU A 114 16.61 3.75 -0.05
C GLU A 114 17.78 3.01 0.61
N ALA A 115 19.02 3.28 0.20
CA ALA A 115 20.21 2.72 0.84
C ALA A 115 20.30 3.12 2.34
N ARG A 116 19.88 4.34 2.70
CA ARG A 116 19.77 4.74 4.12
C ARG A 116 18.67 3.98 4.86
N ARG A 117 17.50 3.80 4.25
CA ARG A 117 16.41 2.97 4.80
C ARG A 117 16.88 1.54 5.04
N ASP A 118 17.51 0.95 4.03
CA ASP A 118 18.02 -0.42 4.07
C ASP A 118 19.09 -0.55 5.17
N LEU A 119 19.94 0.47 5.33
CA LEU A 119 20.89 0.53 6.43
C LEU A 119 20.20 0.54 7.79
N VAL A 120 19.14 1.34 7.98
CA VAL A 120 18.38 1.35 9.25
C VAL A 120 17.76 -0.03 9.52
N GLY A 121 17.12 -0.65 8.52
CA GLY A 121 16.53 -1.99 8.67
C GLY A 121 17.58 -3.08 8.99
N LEU A 122 18.80 -2.96 8.45
CA LEU A 122 19.90 -3.88 8.80
C LEU A 122 20.52 -3.60 10.18
N LEU A 123 20.37 -2.38 10.70
CA LEU A 123 20.86 -2.01 12.02
C LEU A 123 19.90 -2.44 13.14
N GLU A 124 18.60 -2.61 12.88
CA GLU A 124 17.62 -3.02 13.90
C GLU A 124 18.03 -4.32 14.64
N PRO A 125 18.31 -5.46 13.97
CA PRO A 125 18.72 -6.68 14.64
C PRO A 125 20.05 -6.51 15.40
N GLN A 126 20.94 -5.64 14.90
CA GLN A 126 22.18 -5.30 15.59
C GLN A 126 21.92 -4.53 16.88
N ILE A 127 21.00 -3.56 16.86
CA ILE A 127 20.58 -2.81 18.05
C ILE A 127 19.95 -3.77 19.07
N GLU A 128 19.03 -4.65 18.66
CA GLU A 128 18.44 -5.66 19.55
C GLU A 128 19.48 -6.57 20.19
N PHE A 129 20.45 -7.05 19.41
CA PHE A 129 21.54 -7.85 19.93
C PHE A 129 22.37 -7.08 20.96
N LEU A 130 22.75 -5.84 20.65
CA LEU A 130 23.56 -5.03 21.57
C LEU A 130 22.81 -4.65 22.85
N LEU A 131 21.51 -4.35 22.76
CA LEU A 131 20.66 -4.11 23.93
C LEU A 131 20.58 -5.35 24.84
N ARG A 132 20.46 -6.54 24.26
CA ARG A 132 20.48 -7.82 24.99
C ARG A 132 21.83 -8.06 25.70
N VAL A 133 22.95 -7.81 25.01
CA VAL A 133 24.30 -7.98 25.57
C VAL A 133 24.56 -7.04 26.74
N GLU A 134 24.06 -5.81 26.67
CA GLU A 134 24.22 -4.82 27.74
C GLU A 134 23.29 -5.06 28.94
N GLY A 135 22.40 -6.07 28.86
CA GLY A 135 21.52 -6.47 29.96
C GLY A 135 20.50 -5.39 30.36
N ARG A 136 20.12 -4.52 29.43
CA ARG A 136 19.24 -3.36 29.68
C ARG A 136 17.82 -3.66 29.21
N GLY A 137 16.87 -3.63 30.14
CA GLY A 137 15.43 -3.58 29.85
C GLY A 137 14.94 -2.14 29.60
N GLU A 138 13.66 -2.01 29.29
CA GLU A 138 12.96 -0.81 28.78
C GLU A 138 12.95 0.38 29.76
N GLU A 139 13.23 0.16 31.06
CA GLU A 139 13.14 1.17 32.14
C GLU A 139 14.48 1.37 32.87
N GLY A 140 15.57 1.49 32.12
CA GLY A 140 16.91 1.77 32.67
C GLY A 140 17.27 3.26 32.71
N PRO A 141 18.29 3.66 33.50
CA PRO A 141 18.87 5.00 33.38
C PRO A 141 19.47 5.23 31.99
N ASP A 142 19.73 6.49 31.62
CA ASP A 142 20.38 6.84 30.35
C ASP A 142 21.63 5.97 30.08
N LEU A 143 21.80 5.58 28.82
CA LEU A 143 22.99 4.88 28.35
C LEU A 143 24.21 5.79 28.47
N ALA A 144 25.35 5.21 28.86
CA ALA A 144 26.63 5.92 28.81
C ALA A 144 26.92 6.34 27.35
N PRO A 145 27.53 7.51 27.10
CA PRO A 145 27.72 8.04 25.75
C PRO A 145 28.40 7.06 24.78
N GLU A 146 29.38 6.30 25.25
CA GLU A 146 30.11 5.33 24.43
C GLU A 146 29.26 4.10 24.08
N VAL A 147 28.39 3.68 25.02
CA VAL A 147 27.45 2.58 24.80
C VAL A 147 26.34 3.02 23.86
N ASP A 148 25.83 4.24 24.05
CA ASP A 148 24.82 4.86 23.20
C ASP A 148 25.31 5.04 21.77
N ASP A 149 26.53 5.54 21.56
CA ASP A 149 27.13 5.69 20.23
C ASP A 149 27.31 4.33 19.53
N ARG A 150 27.72 3.31 20.27
CA ARG A 150 27.89 1.95 19.72
C ARG A 150 26.56 1.29 19.33
N ILE A 151 25.49 1.51 20.10
CA ILE A 151 24.16 0.95 19.83
C ILE A 151 23.44 1.77 18.76
N TRP A 152 23.25 3.06 19.02
CA TRP A 152 22.36 3.94 18.26
C TRP A 152 23.08 4.86 17.29
N GLY A 153 24.38 5.11 17.44
CA GLY A 153 25.11 6.15 16.71
C GLY A 153 24.92 6.11 15.20
N ARG A 154 25.05 4.93 14.58
CA ARG A 154 24.85 4.74 13.13
C ARG A 154 23.40 4.91 12.70
N CYS A 155 22.47 4.33 13.47
CA CYS A 155 21.04 4.39 13.18
C CYS A 155 20.52 5.82 13.29
N ALA A 156 20.87 6.53 14.36
CA ALA A 156 20.55 7.93 14.55
C ALA A 156 21.11 8.80 13.41
N GLY A 157 22.36 8.58 12.98
CA GLY A 157 22.93 9.30 11.85
C GLY A 157 22.21 9.05 10.52
N ALA A 158 21.79 7.81 10.26
CA ALA A 158 21.03 7.46 9.08
C ALA A 158 19.61 8.08 9.10
N LEU A 159 18.91 7.99 10.24
CA LEU A 159 17.59 8.59 10.44
C LEU A 159 17.64 10.12 10.37
N ASP A 160 18.61 10.77 11.00
CA ASP A 160 18.76 12.23 10.98
C ASP A 160 18.86 12.74 9.53
N ALA A 161 19.65 12.07 8.69
CA ALA A 161 19.72 12.41 7.26
C ALA A 161 18.39 12.19 6.53
N LEU A 162 17.69 11.07 6.78
CA LEU A 162 16.38 10.81 6.17
C LEU A 162 15.34 11.87 6.57
N PHE A 163 15.34 12.31 7.83
CA PHE A 163 14.47 13.39 8.30
C PHE A 163 14.85 14.74 7.68
N GLN A 164 16.12 15.15 7.77
CA GLN A 164 16.59 16.44 7.23
C GLN A 164 16.24 16.65 5.76
N GLN A 165 16.23 15.57 4.97
CA GLN A 165 15.98 15.65 3.55
C GLN A 165 14.52 15.32 3.15
N GLY A 166 13.64 15.09 4.13
CA GLY A 166 12.22 14.76 3.93
C GLY A 166 11.95 13.37 3.31
N ASP A 167 12.96 12.54 3.14
CA ASP A 167 12.86 11.25 2.45
C ASP A 167 12.11 10.19 3.23
N TRP A 168 12.09 10.30 4.56
CA TRP A 168 11.31 9.43 5.43
C TRP A 168 9.84 9.36 5.01
N LEU A 169 9.31 10.43 4.42
CA LEU A 169 7.98 10.44 3.82
C LEU A 169 7.93 9.68 2.50
N GLY A 170 8.83 10.01 1.58
CA GLY A 170 8.92 9.36 0.28
C GLY A 170 9.06 7.83 0.39
N LEU A 171 9.72 7.36 1.44
CA LEU A 171 9.92 5.95 1.75
C LEU A 171 8.77 5.32 2.56
N ASN A 172 7.77 6.11 2.96
CA ASN A 172 6.73 5.73 3.93
C ASN A 172 7.33 5.09 5.19
N LEU A 173 8.45 5.66 5.67
CA LEU A 173 9.24 5.13 6.79
C LEU A 173 8.44 5.22 8.09
N SER A 174 8.00 4.07 8.59
CA SER A 174 7.49 3.93 9.95
C SER A 174 8.61 3.49 10.86
N LEU A 175 8.93 4.28 11.89
CA LEU A 175 9.95 3.93 12.89
C LEU A 175 9.61 2.61 13.61
N ASP A 176 8.33 2.27 13.74
CA ASP A 176 7.89 0.98 14.30
C ASP A 176 8.23 -0.24 13.43
N GLU A 177 8.56 -0.02 12.15
CA GLU A 177 8.87 -1.09 11.20
C GLU A 177 10.39 -1.26 10.99
N VAL A 178 11.20 -0.33 11.49
CA VAL A 178 12.66 -0.31 11.24
C VAL A 178 13.48 -0.16 12.52
N LEU A 179 12.82 -0.11 13.69
CA LEU A 179 13.46 -0.04 14.99
C LEU A 179 12.93 -1.16 15.89
N PRO A 180 13.73 -1.64 16.85
CA PRO A 180 13.35 -2.72 17.76
C PRO A 180 11.99 -2.49 18.42
N GLY A 181 11.30 -3.61 18.75
CA GLY A 181 9.88 -3.69 19.14
C GLY A 181 9.33 -2.81 20.29
N PRO A 182 8.16 -3.16 20.85
CA PRO A 182 7.18 -2.23 21.47
C PRO A 182 7.62 -1.51 22.76
N GLY A 183 8.83 -1.79 23.24
CA GLY A 183 9.41 -1.32 24.49
C GLY A 183 10.30 -0.08 24.39
N VAL A 184 9.96 0.89 23.53
CA VAL A 184 10.71 2.12 23.18
C VAL A 184 12.13 2.23 23.79
N PRO A 185 13.08 1.36 23.41
CA PRO A 185 14.40 1.31 24.02
C PRO A 185 15.21 2.60 23.78
N GLU A 186 14.78 3.41 22.81
CA GLU A 186 15.27 4.75 22.54
C GLU A 186 15.10 5.72 23.71
N ARG A 187 14.18 5.43 24.65
CA ARG A 187 14.01 6.24 25.88
C ARG A 187 15.31 6.37 26.67
N ALA A 188 16.10 5.29 26.71
CA ALA A 188 17.40 5.27 27.39
C ALA A 188 18.53 5.85 26.54
N SER A 189 18.29 6.24 25.28
CA SER A 189 19.28 6.79 24.37
C SER A 189 19.21 8.32 24.33
N PRO A 190 20.19 9.05 24.88
CA PRO A 190 20.28 10.51 24.71
C PRO A 190 20.28 10.92 23.24
N ARG A 191 21.00 10.19 22.37
CA ARG A 191 21.09 10.54 20.95
C ARG A 191 19.78 10.38 20.19
N MET A 192 19.03 9.30 20.41
CA MET A 192 17.72 9.13 19.78
C MET A 192 16.73 10.17 20.27
N ARG A 193 16.72 10.50 21.56
CA ARG A 193 15.88 11.58 22.09
C ARG A 193 16.23 12.93 21.47
N ASP A 194 17.52 13.26 21.33
CA ASP A 194 17.94 14.51 20.69
C ASP A 194 17.55 14.58 19.21
N LEU A 195 17.66 13.45 18.49
CA LEU A 195 17.15 13.32 17.13
C LEU A 195 15.63 13.57 17.07
N TYR A 196 14.87 12.92 17.96
CA TYR A 196 13.42 13.07 18.01
C TYR A 196 13.01 14.50 18.35
N ARG A 197 13.65 15.16 19.33
CA ARG A 197 13.36 16.57 19.64
C ARG A 197 13.61 17.49 18.45
N ARG A 198 14.65 17.23 17.67
CA ARG A 198 14.99 18.02 16.49
C ARG A 198 13.93 17.90 15.39
N HIS A 199 13.41 16.68 15.16
CA HIS A 199 12.55 16.37 14.01
C HIS A 199 11.05 16.33 14.33
N LEU A 200 10.68 16.25 15.62
CA LEU A 200 9.28 16.30 16.06
C LEU A 200 8.50 17.51 15.51
N PRO A 201 9.05 18.75 15.49
CA PRO A 201 8.36 19.89 14.90
C PRO A 201 8.06 19.72 13.40
N GLU A 202 8.96 19.06 12.66
CA GLU A 202 8.79 18.79 11.23
C GLU A 202 7.69 17.73 11.01
N VAL A 203 7.70 16.64 11.79
CA VAL A 203 6.64 15.62 11.76
C VAL A 203 5.28 16.25 12.08
N MET A 204 5.21 17.13 13.08
CA MET A 204 3.99 17.86 13.42
C MET A 204 3.55 18.83 12.31
N ALA A 205 4.49 19.57 11.72
CA ALA A 205 4.19 20.50 10.62
C ALA A 205 3.68 19.76 9.38
N LEU A 206 4.26 18.59 9.08
CA LEU A 206 3.76 17.70 8.04
C LEU A 206 2.35 17.23 8.35
N LEU A 207 2.08 16.71 9.55
CA LEU A 207 0.76 16.16 9.87
C LEU A 207 -0.34 17.22 9.76
N ARG A 208 -0.03 18.50 9.95
CA ARG A 208 -0.94 19.62 9.66
C ARG A 208 -1.23 19.79 8.18
N ARG A 209 -0.27 19.49 7.30
CA ARG A 209 -0.39 19.61 5.83
C ARG A 209 -0.90 18.33 5.16
N CYS A 210 -0.66 17.18 5.77
CA CYS A 210 -0.98 15.84 5.28
C CYS A 210 -1.37 14.90 6.45
N PRO A 211 -2.51 15.12 7.12
CA PRO A 211 -2.95 14.26 8.23
C PRO A 211 -3.31 12.83 7.79
N GLU A 212 -3.41 12.55 6.49
CA GLU A 212 -3.61 11.21 5.96
C GLU A 212 -2.32 10.37 5.94
N ALA A 213 -1.15 10.97 6.22
CA ALA A 213 0.14 10.29 6.23
C ALA A 213 0.27 9.37 7.46
N ALA A 214 -0.07 8.09 7.29
CA ALA A 214 -0.06 7.09 8.36
C ALA A 214 1.31 6.94 9.04
N CYS A 215 2.40 6.94 8.27
CA CYS A 215 3.76 6.91 8.82
C CYS A 215 4.06 8.13 9.71
N GLY A 216 3.54 9.31 9.36
CA GLY A 216 3.66 10.52 10.19
C GLY A 216 3.06 10.32 11.59
N TRP A 217 1.86 9.73 11.67
CA TRP A 217 1.22 9.46 12.96
C TRP A 217 1.94 8.38 13.78
N LYS A 218 2.40 7.29 13.14
CA LYS A 218 3.20 6.26 13.81
C LYS A 218 4.51 6.85 14.36
N ASN A 219 5.20 7.65 13.55
CA ASN A 219 6.44 8.32 13.95
C ASN A 219 6.19 9.32 15.09
N LEU A 220 5.14 10.13 15.02
CA LEU A 220 4.75 11.04 16.10
C LEU A 220 4.53 10.27 17.40
N LEU A 221 3.73 9.20 17.38
CA LEU A 221 3.45 8.39 18.56
C LEU A 221 4.72 7.77 19.15
N ARG A 222 5.60 7.22 18.32
CA ARG A 222 6.84 6.62 18.78
C ARG A 222 7.79 7.67 19.37
N MET A 223 7.97 8.80 18.69
CA MET A 223 8.80 9.91 19.17
C MET A 223 8.28 10.47 20.50
N ASP A 224 6.98 10.73 20.59
CA ASP A 224 6.32 11.25 21.79
C ASP A 224 6.50 10.28 22.98
N ARG A 225 6.28 8.96 22.74
CA ARG A 225 6.58 7.93 23.75
C ARG A 225 8.05 7.93 24.14
N ALA A 226 8.98 8.02 23.21
CA ALA A 226 10.43 7.99 23.48
C ALA A 226 10.91 9.20 24.30
N LEU A 227 10.31 10.36 24.05
CA LEU A 227 10.61 11.58 24.79
C LEU A 227 9.96 11.59 26.18
N GLY A 228 8.81 10.90 26.33
CA GLY A 228 8.03 10.95 27.56
C GLY A 228 7.42 12.33 27.83
N GLU A 229 7.42 13.19 26.81
CA GLU A 229 6.88 14.55 26.84
C GLU A 229 5.51 14.50 26.14
N SER A 230 4.43 14.96 26.79
CA SER A 230 3.06 14.93 26.24
C SER A 230 2.86 16.01 25.17
N HIS A 231 3.32 15.76 23.94
CA HIS A 231 3.21 16.68 22.79
C HIS A 231 2.01 16.38 21.89
N LEU A 232 1.39 15.21 22.07
CA LEU A 232 0.34 14.72 21.18
C LEU A 232 -0.94 15.57 21.22
N LEU A 233 -1.45 15.93 22.41
CA LEU A 233 -2.67 16.75 22.54
C LEU A 233 -2.55 18.13 21.84
N PRO A 234 -1.48 18.92 22.06
CA PRO A 234 -1.25 20.16 21.30
C PRO A 234 -1.12 19.96 19.79
N ALA A 235 -0.46 18.87 19.35
CA ALA A 235 -0.32 18.54 17.94
C ALA A 235 -1.68 18.30 17.29
N LEU A 236 -2.50 17.45 17.93
CA LEU A 236 -3.83 17.03 17.46
C LEU A 236 -4.82 18.20 17.39
N LYS A 237 -4.79 19.12 18.37
CA LYS A 237 -5.62 20.32 18.36
C LYS A 237 -5.33 21.24 17.17
N GLY A 238 -4.07 21.29 16.72
CA GLY A 238 -3.62 22.14 15.61
C GLY A 238 -3.83 21.54 14.22
N THR A 239 -4.13 20.25 14.09
CA THR A 239 -4.27 19.54 12.80
C THR A 239 -5.63 19.69 12.10
N THR A 240 -6.55 20.51 12.62
CA THR A 240 -7.92 20.73 12.08
C THR A 240 -8.58 19.42 11.64
N TRP A 241 -9.20 18.73 12.59
CA TRP A 241 -9.74 17.37 12.45
C TRP A 241 -10.82 17.18 11.36
N ASP A 242 -11.26 18.25 10.69
CA ASP A 242 -12.19 18.22 9.54
C ASP A 242 -11.71 17.35 8.35
N LEU A 243 -10.44 16.90 8.37
CA LEU A 243 -9.81 16.10 7.32
C LEU A 243 -10.19 14.60 7.35
N ALA A 244 -10.80 14.11 8.43
CA ALA A 244 -11.06 12.69 8.62
C ALA A 244 -12.22 12.08 7.78
N ARG A 245 -12.85 12.85 6.87
CA ARG A 245 -14.12 12.42 6.25
C ARG A 245 -14.05 11.50 5.02
N ARG A 246 -12.89 11.19 4.43
CA ARG A 246 -12.85 10.31 3.23
C ARG A 246 -11.62 9.39 3.10
N ALA A 247 -11.89 8.10 3.27
CA ALA A 247 -11.41 6.95 2.49
C ALA A 247 -9.96 6.45 2.58
N GLN A 248 -8.97 7.17 3.12
CA GLN A 248 -7.60 6.62 3.27
C GLN A 248 -7.12 6.44 4.72
N LEU A 249 -8.00 6.67 5.70
CA LEU A 249 -7.65 6.68 7.11
C LEU A 249 -7.70 5.29 7.77
N LEU A 250 -7.95 4.22 7.00
CA LEU A 250 -7.84 2.84 7.49
C LEU A 250 -6.44 2.51 8.01
N LEU A 251 -5.43 3.25 7.52
CA LEU A 251 -4.03 3.09 7.90
C LEU A 251 -3.62 3.95 9.11
N MET A 252 -4.48 4.87 9.58
CA MET A 252 -4.16 5.61 10.80
C MET A 252 -4.14 4.65 12.00
N PRO A 253 -3.19 4.82 12.93
CA PRO A 253 -3.11 4.02 14.14
C PRO A 253 -4.14 4.50 15.18
N THR A 254 -5.43 4.45 14.82
CA THR A 254 -6.56 5.04 15.59
C THR A 254 -6.56 4.62 17.05
N LEU A 255 -6.35 3.34 17.34
CA LEU A 255 -6.31 2.84 18.71
C LEU A 255 -5.08 3.33 19.47
N ALA A 256 -3.89 3.34 18.85
CA ALA A 256 -2.70 3.85 19.50
C ALA A 256 -2.77 5.37 19.76
N LEU A 257 -3.43 6.12 18.87
CA LEU A 257 -3.73 7.54 19.09
C LEU A 257 -4.68 7.72 20.26
N ALA A 258 -5.77 6.93 20.33
CA ALA A 258 -6.73 7.00 21.41
C ALA A 258 -6.11 6.65 22.77
N GLU A 259 -5.29 5.61 22.80
CA GLU A 259 -4.52 5.20 23.98
C GLU A 259 -3.63 6.35 24.47
N ARG A 260 -2.83 6.94 23.56
CA ARG A 260 -1.89 7.99 23.93
C ARG A 260 -2.58 9.29 24.35
N VAL A 261 -3.65 9.67 23.67
CA VAL A 261 -4.52 10.80 24.06
C VAL A 261 -5.07 10.60 25.48
N THR A 262 -5.46 9.37 25.81
CA THR A 262 -5.98 9.02 27.12
C THR A 262 -4.89 9.08 28.20
N GLU A 263 -3.70 8.56 27.92
CA GLU A 263 -2.55 8.67 28.81
C GLU A 263 -2.19 10.13 29.10
N ASP A 264 -2.11 10.96 28.07
CA ASP A 264 -1.81 12.38 28.19
C ASP A 264 -2.90 13.12 28.99
N ALA A 265 -4.19 12.81 28.74
CA ALA A 265 -5.29 13.40 29.49
C ALA A 265 -5.26 13.01 30.97
N ARG A 266 -4.91 11.75 31.28
CA ARG A 266 -4.73 11.28 32.66
C ARG A 266 -3.55 11.97 33.35
N ALA A 267 -2.45 12.19 32.63
CA ALA A 267 -1.26 12.85 33.16
C ALA A 267 -1.45 14.36 33.37
N THR A 268 -2.14 15.04 32.45
CA THR A 268 -2.26 16.52 32.42
C THR A 268 -3.57 17.06 32.96
N GLY A 269 -4.62 16.23 33.02
CA GLY A 269 -5.99 16.64 33.34
C GLY A 269 -6.76 17.28 32.16
N ALA A 270 -6.20 17.31 30.96
CA ALA A 270 -6.79 17.93 29.76
C ALA A 270 -7.92 17.07 29.11
N TRP A 271 -8.93 16.72 29.91
CA TRP A 271 -10.05 15.87 29.49
C TRP A 271 -10.97 16.54 28.45
N GLY A 272 -11.01 17.88 28.39
CA GLY A 272 -11.77 18.63 27.39
C GLY A 272 -11.29 18.37 25.98
N GLU A 273 -10.00 18.61 25.73
CA GLU A 273 -9.34 18.30 24.47
C GLU A 273 -9.42 16.81 24.12
N ALA A 274 -9.15 15.94 25.09
CA ALA A 274 -9.21 14.50 24.87
C ALA A 274 -10.61 14.04 24.44
N ARG A 275 -11.67 14.61 25.03
CA ARG A 275 -13.06 14.30 24.63
C ARG A 275 -13.32 14.63 23.16
N GLU A 276 -12.90 15.81 22.70
CA GLU A 276 -13.08 16.23 21.31
C GLU A 276 -12.34 15.32 20.34
N ILE A 277 -11.09 14.97 20.68
CA ILE A 277 -10.25 14.07 19.87
C ILE A 277 -10.82 12.65 19.83
N LEU A 278 -11.19 12.08 20.98
CA LEU A 278 -11.72 10.71 21.06
C LEU A 278 -13.08 10.59 20.36
N HIS A 279 -13.95 11.61 20.48
CA HIS A 279 -15.19 11.67 19.71
C HIS A 279 -14.90 11.60 18.22
N ALA A 280 -13.92 12.36 17.74
CA ALA A 280 -13.64 12.47 16.34
C ALA A 280 -12.89 11.24 15.78
N LEU A 281 -12.00 10.61 16.57
CA LEU A 281 -11.45 9.28 16.30
C LEU A 281 -12.54 8.21 16.17
N TRP A 282 -13.59 8.28 16.98
CA TRP A 282 -14.74 7.37 16.88
C TRP A 282 -15.56 7.63 15.62
N THR A 283 -16.10 8.84 15.50
CA THR A 283 -17.09 9.20 14.49
C THR A 283 -16.52 9.11 13.07
N ASP A 284 -15.28 9.55 12.89
CA ASP A 284 -14.68 9.66 11.56
C ASP A 284 -13.82 8.44 11.17
N LEU A 285 -13.24 7.70 12.14
CA LEU A 285 -12.29 6.61 11.85
C LEU A 285 -12.76 5.23 12.27
N ALA A 286 -12.93 5.01 13.59
CA ALA A 286 -13.14 3.67 14.13
C ALA A 286 -14.51 3.11 13.74
N ARG A 287 -15.57 3.93 13.77
CA ARG A 287 -16.93 3.51 13.42
C ARG A 287 -17.03 3.09 11.94
N PRO A 288 -16.61 3.90 10.94
CA PRO A 288 -16.62 3.45 9.54
C PRO A 288 -15.78 2.18 9.32
N ARG A 289 -14.62 2.07 9.96
CA ARG A 289 -13.75 0.88 9.84
C ARG A 289 -14.45 -0.40 10.33
N LEU A 290 -15.05 -0.38 11.52
CA LEU A 290 -15.80 -1.52 12.06
C LEU A 290 -17.00 -1.89 11.18
N THR A 291 -17.65 -0.89 10.61
CA THR A 291 -18.76 -1.08 9.66
C THR A 291 -18.30 -1.87 8.43
N ARG A 292 -17.17 -1.48 7.81
CA ARG A 292 -16.57 -2.20 6.67
C ARG A 292 -16.08 -3.59 7.03
N TRP A 293 -15.43 -3.73 8.18
CA TRP A 293 -14.90 -5.01 8.65
C TRP A 293 -16.01 -6.05 8.78
N SER A 294 -17.17 -5.64 9.32
CA SER A 294 -18.35 -6.50 9.45
C SER A 294 -19.01 -6.91 8.12
N GLN A 295 -18.62 -6.29 6.98
CA GLN A 295 -19.21 -6.48 5.65
C GLN A 295 -18.40 -7.38 4.71
N SER A 296 -17.39 -8.10 5.20
CA SER A 296 -16.62 -9.10 4.43
C SER A 296 -15.63 -8.58 3.38
N GLU A 297 -15.55 -7.28 3.06
CA GLU A 297 -14.63 -6.78 2.01
C GLU A 297 -13.13 -6.88 2.34
N LEU A 298 -12.77 -6.97 3.63
CA LEU A 298 -11.37 -6.93 4.08
C LEU A 298 -10.81 -8.29 4.52
N MET A 299 -11.63 -9.35 4.51
CA MET A 299 -11.20 -10.69 4.94
C MET A 299 -10.97 -11.60 3.74
N PRO A 300 -9.96 -12.49 3.77
CA PRO A 300 -9.72 -13.43 2.69
C PRO A 300 -10.96 -14.29 2.41
N ASP A 301 -11.26 -14.48 1.13
CA ASP A 301 -12.26 -15.47 0.69
C ASP A 301 -11.88 -16.84 1.27
N GLY A 302 -12.83 -17.49 1.96
CA GLY A 302 -12.64 -18.82 2.56
C GLY A 302 -12.30 -18.87 4.07
N ALA A 303 -12.20 -17.72 4.76
CA ALA A 303 -12.05 -17.74 6.23
C ALA A 303 -13.29 -18.34 6.93
N ASP A 304 -13.08 -19.23 7.89
CA ASP A 304 -14.13 -19.86 8.73
C ASP A 304 -15.01 -18.79 9.41
N GLU A 305 -16.34 -18.96 9.38
CA GLU A 305 -17.31 -18.09 10.04
C GLU A 305 -17.02 -17.94 11.54
N GLY A 306 -16.52 -18.99 12.19
CA GLY A 306 -16.10 -18.93 13.60
C GLY A 306 -14.94 -17.96 13.84
N LEU A 307 -13.88 -18.06 13.03
CA LEU A 307 -12.72 -17.16 13.10
C LEU A 307 -13.10 -15.71 12.74
N ARG A 308 -14.04 -15.52 11.81
CA ARG A 308 -14.57 -14.19 11.47
C ARG A 308 -15.29 -13.56 12.66
N ALA A 309 -16.16 -14.32 13.33
CA ALA A 309 -16.87 -13.85 14.51
C ALA A 309 -15.92 -13.52 15.67
N GLU A 310 -14.87 -14.32 15.87
CA GLU A 310 -13.86 -14.08 16.90
C GLU A 310 -13.01 -12.83 16.62
N ALA A 311 -12.58 -12.64 15.38
CA ALA A 311 -11.83 -11.44 14.97
C ALA A 311 -12.67 -10.15 15.10
N ASP A 312 -13.93 -10.15 14.65
CA ASP A 312 -14.84 -9.00 14.81
C ASP A 312 -15.10 -8.70 16.29
N LEU A 313 -15.27 -9.73 17.12
CA LEU A 313 -15.43 -9.56 18.57
C LEU A 313 -14.16 -8.97 19.22
N SER A 314 -12.97 -9.43 18.82
CA SER A 314 -11.69 -8.95 19.32
C SER A 314 -11.45 -7.48 18.96
N GLU A 315 -11.70 -7.09 17.71
CA GLU A 315 -11.56 -5.69 17.26
C GLU A 315 -12.54 -4.77 18.00
N ARG A 316 -13.81 -5.16 18.15
CA ARG A 316 -14.80 -4.39 18.94
C ARG A 316 -14.39 -4.26 20.39
N GLN A 317 -13.82 -5.33 20.97
CA GLN A 317 -13.30 -5.29 22.32
C GLN A 317 -12.13 -4.31 22.45
N ALA A 318 -11.18 -4.32 21.52
CA ALA A 318 -10.07 -3.36 21.50
C ALA A 318 -10.57 -1.92 21.37
N VAL A 319 -11.53 -1.66 20.47
CA VAL A 319 -12.14 -0.33 20.30
C VAL A 319 -12.89 0.12 21.56
N TRP A 320 -13.56 -0.79 22.27
CA TRP A 320 -14.19 -0.44 23.53
C TRP A 320 -13.16 0.00 24.58
N GLU A 321 -12.14 -0.83 24.83
CA GLU A 321 -11.19 -0.58 25.92
C GLU A 321 -10.30 0.64 25.65
N VAL A 322 -9.89 0.85 24.39
CA VAL A 322 -8.87 1.84 24.05
C VAL A 322 -9.44 3.17 23.57
N LEU A 323 -10.68 3.19 23.06
CA LEU A 323 -11.30 4.41 22.51
C LEU A 323 -12.60 4.79 23.21
N LEU A 324 -13.60 3.89 23.23
CA LEU A 324 -14.94 4.26 23.71
C LEU A 324 -15.02 4.44 25.23
N ALA A 325 -14.43 3.55 26.01
CA ALA A 325 -14.42 3.67 27.47
C ALA A 325 -13.64 4.92 27.93
N PRO A 326 -12.46 5.25 27.37
CA PRO A 326 -11.81 6.53 27.62
C PRO A 326 -12.62 7.75 27.19
N TRP A 327 -13.37 7.67 26.10
CA TRP A 327 -14.25 8.77 25.70
C TRP A 327 -15.39 8.99 26.70
N VAL A 328 -16.01 7.91 27.18
CA VAL A 328 -17.01 7.97 28.26
C VAL A 328 -16.41 8.54 29.54
N GLU A 329 -15.19 8.12 29.91
CA GLU A 329 -14.44 8.72 31.02
C GLU A 329 -14.28 10.22 30.81
N ALA A 330 -13.84 10.66 29.63
CA ALA A 330 -13.69 12.08 29.30
C ALA A 330 -15.02 12.84 29.44
N CYS A 331 -16.12 12.33 28.90
CA CYS A 331 -17.45 12.93 29.06
C CYS A 331 -17.86 13.10 30.53
N VAL A 332 -17.60 12.10 31.38
CA VAL A 332 -17.88 12.21 32.83
C VAL A 332 -16.98 13.22 33.50
N ARG A 333 -15.68 13.23 33.17
CA ARG A 333 -14.71 14.16 33.74
C ARG A 333 -14.97 15.62 33.36
N THR A 334 -15.60 15.86 32.21
CA THR A 334 -15.95 17.22 31.74
C THR A 334 -17.40 17.63 32.02
N GLY A 335 -18.19 16.83 32.75
CA GLY A 335 -19.60 17.13 33.02
C GLY A 335 -20.51 17.10 31.79
N ALA A 336 -20.12 16.33 30.78
CA ALA A 336 -20.84 16.11 29.53
C ALA A 336 -21.50 14.72 29.50
N GLU A 337 -22.02 14.24 30.63
CA GLU A 337 -22.58 12.89 30.73
C GLU A 337 -23.79 12.66 29.81
N ALA A 338 -24.45 13.74 29.39
CA ALA A 338 -25.57 13.71 28.45
C ALA A 338 -25.17 13.23 27.04
N ASP A 339 -23.88 13.29 26.67
CA ASP A 339 -23.38 12.82 25.38
C ASP A 339 -23.25 11.29 25.35
N VAL A 340 -23.11 10.64 26.52
CA VAL A 340 -22.89 9.18 26.62
C VAL A 340 -24.09 8.38 26.11
N PRO A 341 -25.36 8.69 26.45
CA PRO A 341 -26.50 8.03 25.84
C PRO A 341 -26.52 8.09 24.30
N VAL A 342 -26.13 9.22 23.70
CA VAL A 342 -26.07 9.36 22.23
C VAL A 342 -25.04 8.42 21.62
N LEU A 343 -23.84 8.34 22.24
CA LEU A 343 -22.82 7.37 21.86
C LEU A 343 -23.31 5.92 21.99
N LEU A 344 -23.99 5.58 23.08
CA LEU A 344 -24.46 4.22 23.32
C LEU A 344 -25.61 3.83 22.38
N GLU A 345 -26.51 4.77 22.07
CA GLU A 345 -27.49 4.62 20.98
C GLU A 345 -26.79 4.38 19.64
N ASP A 346 -25.56 4.88 19.48
CA ASP A 346 -24.65 4.71 18.33
C ASP A 346 -24.01 3.33 18.19
N LEU A 347 -24.11 2.47 19.19
CA LEU A 347 -23.63 1.09 19.13
C LEU A 347 -24.74 0.15 18.61
N ASP A 348 -24.35 -0.76 17.72
CA ASP A 348 -25.27 -1.67 17.06
C ASP A 348 -25.47 -2.99 17.86
N ALA A 349 -26.37 -3.87 17.39
CA ALA A 349 -26.69 -5.13 18.08
C ALA A 349 -25.53 -6.13 18.22
N THR A 350 -24.47 -6.05 17.40
CA THR A 350 -23.36 -7.03 17.49
C THR A 350 -22.42 -6.71 18.66
N TRP A 351 -22.52 -5.52 19.26
CA TRP A 351 -21.86 -5.18 20.51
C TRP A 351 -22.46 -5.89 21.74
N ALA A 352 -23.71 -6.38 21.65
CA ALA A 352 -24.34 -7.12 22.74
C ALA A 352 -23.55 -8.41 23.08
N GLY A 353 -22.96 -9.06 22.07
CA GLY A 353 -22.09 -10.24 22.24
C GLY A 353 -20.77 -9.95 22.96
N ALA A 354 -20.33 -8.69 23.05
CA ALA A 354 -19.10 -8.28 23.71
C ALA A 354 -19.24 -8.05 25.24
N GLY A 355 -20.41 -8.35 25.82
CA GLY A 355 -20.68 -8.17 27.25
C GLY A 355 -20.76 -6.70 27.68
N LEU A 356 -21.21 -5.82 26.77
CA LEU A 356 -21.17 -4.37 26.93
C LEU A 356 -21.88 -3.86 28.20
N ASP A 357 -23.04 -4.42 28.55
CA ASP A 357 -23.77 -4.10 29.78
C ASP A 357 -22.89 -4.23 31.04
N GLY A 358 -22.10 -5.31 31.11
CA GLY A 358 -21.18 -5.55 32.21
C GLY A 358 -20.01 -4.56 32.21
N ARG A 359 -19.47 -4.22 31.03
CA ARG A 359 -18.38 -3.25 30.88
C ARG A 359 -18.80 -1.85 31.29
N ILE A 360 -19.98 -1.39 30.89
CA ILE A 360 -20.53 -0.10 31.27
C ILE A 360 -20.74 0.00 32.77
N ARG A 361 -21.27 -1.05 33.41
CA ARG A 361 -21.41 -1.10 34.87
C ARG A 361 -20.06 -1.01 35.59
N ARG A 362 -19.06 -1.75 35.10
CA ARG A 362 -17.69 -1.69 35.63
C ARG A 362 -17.08 -0.29 35.47
N LEU A 363 -17.21 0.30 34.28
CA LEU A 363 -16.70 1.65 34.01
C LEU A 363 -17.37 2.69 34.91
N ALA A 364 -18.69 2.67 35.03
CA ALA A 364 -19.41 3.58 35.93
C ALA A 364 -18.96 3.44 37.39
N HIS A 365 -18.68 2.20 37.84
CA HIS A 365 -18.15 1.96 39.18
C HIS A 365 -16.71 2.49 39.34
N GLN A 366 -15.84 2.26 38.34
CA GLN A 366 -14.47 2.79 38.32
C GLN A 366 -14.43 4.32 38.34
N LEU A 367 -15.40 4.96 37.67
CA LEU A 367 -15.57 6.42 37.67
C LEU A 367 -16.21 6.96 38.96
N GLY A 368 -16.61 6.09 39.90
CA GLY A 368 -17.24 6.49 41.16
C GLY A 368 -18.69 6.95 41.00
N ARG A 369 -19.38 6.52 39.94
CA ARG A 369 -20.73 6.96 39.56
C ARG A 369 -21.71 5.79 39.41
N PRO A 370 -22.05 5.06 40.50
CA PRO A 370 -22.84 3.84 40.45
C PRO A 370 -24.31 4.04 40.00
N GLU A 371 -24.78 5.27 39.91
CA GLU A 371 -26.12 5.64 39.44
C GLU A 371 -26.23 5.67 37.91
N LEU A 372 -25.14 5.95 37.20
CA LEU A 372 -25.12 6.09 35.74
C LEU A 372 -25.58 4.85 34.95
N PRO A 373 -25.34 3.60 35.39
CA PRO A 373 -25.87 2.42 34.70
C PRO A 373 -27.39 2.41 34.55
N GLY A 374 -28.13 3.08 35.46
CA GLY A 374 -29.58 3.21 35.36
C GLY A 374 -30.05 4.04 34.15
N VAL A 375 -29.20 4.93 33.63
CA VAL A 375 -29.45 5.77 32.45
C VAL A 375 -28.79 5.18 31.20
N TRP A 376 -27.57 4.67 31.34
CA TRP A 376 -26.76 4.18 30.22
C TRP A 376 -27.24 2.82 29.68
N CYS A 377 -27.57 1.86 30.53
CA CYS A 377 -28.03 0.53 30.07
C CYS A 377 -29.36 0.59 29.28
N PRO A 378 -30.35 1.43 29.63
CA PRO A 378 -31.54 1.61 28.80
C PRO A 378 -31.25 2.19 27.40
N ALA A 379 -30.30 3.11 27.27
CA ALA A 379 -29.94 3.71 25.98
C ALA A 379 -29.42 2.66 24.98
N LEU A 380 -28.68 1.65 25.46
CA LEU A 380 -28.25 0.50 24.65
C LEU A 380 -29.41 -0.32 24.05
N ARG A 381 -30.57 -0.32 24.72
CA ARG A 381 -31.74 -1.13 24.33
C ARG A 381 -32.63 -0.40 23.33
N PHE A 382 -32.44 0.91 23.15
CA PHE A 382 -33.25 1.73 22.26
C PHE A 382 -32.54 1.93 20.91
N GLN A 383 -32.59 0.90 20.06
CA GLN A 383 -32.09 1.04 18.69
C GLN A 383 -33.14 1.75 17.84
N ARG A 384 -32.92 3.03 17.52
CA ARG A 384 -33.65 3.66 16.40
C ARG A 384 -33.44 2.78 15.14
N PRO A 385 -34.45 2.61 14.26
CA PRO A 385 -34.21 1.96 12.98
C PRO A 385 -33.10 2.72 12.24
N ARG A 386 -31.93 2.10 12.13
CA ARG A 386 -30.74 2.63 11.45
C ARG A 386 -30.76 2.21 9.99
N LEU A 387 -30.21 3.06 9.12
CA LEU A 387 -29.97 2.66 7.73
C LEU A 387 -29.18 1.34 7.80
N PRO A 388 -29.38 0.39 6.86
CA PRO A 388 -28.56 -0.80 6.82
C PRO A 388 -27.08 -0.43 6.99
N ARG A 389 -26.30 -1.20 7.77
CA ARG A 389 -24.96 -0.75 8.24
C ARG A 389 -24.04 -0.29 7.10
N TYR A 390 -24.18 -0.86 5.90
CA TYR A 390 -23.46 -0.49 4.67
C TYR A 390 -23.86 0.88 4.06
N TRP A 391 -24.84 1.59 4.62
CA TRP A 391 -25.29 2.90 4.13
C TRP A 391 -24.64 4.08 4.83
N GLN A 392 -24.12 3.89 6.04
CA GLN A 392 -23.53 4.96 6.86
C GLN A 392 -22.09 5.30 6.45
N ASP A 393 -21.54 4.55 5.49
CA ASP A 393 -20.20 4.76 4.97
C ASP A 393 -20.19 5.91 3.96
N GLY A 394 -20.03 7.11 4.49
CA GLY A 394 -19.49 8.27 3.77
C GLY A 394 -20.51 9.21 3.15
N THR A 395 -20.01 10.38 2.78
CA THR A 395 -20.63 11.49 2.03
C THR A 395 -21.23 11.18 0.64
N ASN A 396 -21.51 9.91 0.35
CA ASN A 396 -22.04 9.43 -0.92
C ASN A 396 -23.57 9.53 -0.93
N LEU A 397 -24.13 9.94 -2.07
CA LEU A 397 -25.57 9.88 -2.27
C LEU A 397 -26.00 8.45 -2.50
N LYS A 398 -27.13 8.06 -1.90
CA LYS A 398 -27.72 6.73 -2.03
C LYS A 398 -29.05 6.84 -2.77
N LEU A 399 -29.26 6.03 -3.81
CA LEU A 399 -30.52 5.95 -4.56
C LEU A 399 -31.36 4.79 -4.03
N LEU A 400 -32.50 5.10 -3.43
CA LEU A 400 -33.44 4.16 -2.83
C LEU A 400 -34.60 3.94 -3.80
N HIS A 401 -35.09 2.72 -3.94
CA HIS A 401 -36.27 2.43 -4.75
C HIS A 401 -37.14 1.35 -4.10
N GLN A 402 -38.44 1.61 -4.00
CA GLN A 402 -39.44 0.67 -3.54
C GLN A 402 -39.66 -0.40 -4.62
N GLY A 403 -38.91 -1.50 -4.51
CA GLY A 403 -39.20 -2.70 -5.29
C GLY A 403 -40.65 -3.13 -5.07
N GLN A 404 -41.41 -3.28 -6.16
CA GLN A 404 -42.47 -4.28 -6.15
C GLN A 404 -41.72 -5.60 -6.08
N GLY A 405 -41.95 -6.39 -5.03
CA GLY A 405 -41.46 -7.76 -4.99
C GLY A 405 -41.82 -8.40 -6.32
N VAL A 406 -40.80 -8.70 -7.13
CA VAL A 406 -40.97 -9.53 -8.31
C VAL A 406 -41.27 -10.91 -7.73
N ALA A 407 -42.54 -11.12 -7.38
CA ALA A 407 -43.11 -12.43 -7.45
C ALA A 407 -42.80 -12.90 -8.87
N VAL A 408 -41.87 -13.85 -8.98
CA VAL A 408 -41.65 -14.67 -10.17
C VAL A 408 -42.94 -15.49 -10.37
N ALA A 409 -44.00 -14.81 -10.80
CA ALA A 409 -45.28 -15.36 -11.16
C ALA A 409 -45.33 -15.33 -12.70
N GLN A 410 -44.67 -16.31 -13.31
CA GLN A 410 -44.93 -16.87 -14.65
C GLN A 410 -45.41 -15.91 -15.75
N GLY A 411 -44.80 -14.74 -15.89
CA GLY A 411 -45.02 -13.82 -17.02
C GLY A 411 -43.69 -13.33 -17.57
N PRO A 412 -43.59 -13.08 -18.89
CA PRO A 412 -42.38 -12.51 -19.46
C PRO A 412 -42.13 -11.12 -18.84
N PRO A 413 -40.87 -10.79 -18.46
CA PRO A 413 -40.56 -9.50 -17.88
C PRO A 413 -40.99 -8.37 -18.82
N PRO A 414 -41.56 -7.26 -18.30
CA PRO A 414 -41.80 -6.07 -19.11
C PRO A 414 -40.49 -5.60 -19.73
N ALA A 415 -40.58 -5.04 -20.95
CA ALA A 415 -39.44 -4.69 -21.80
C ALA A 415 -38.30 -4.00 -21.01
N GLN A 416 -37.11 -4.56 -21.20
CA GLN A 416 -35.86 -4.32 -20.49
C GLN A 416 -35.47 -2.83 -20.48
N GLY A 417 -35.63 -2.17 -19.33
CA GLY A 417 -34.74 -1.07 -18.95
C GLY A 417 -33.43 -1.65 -18.40
N PRO A 418 -32.28 -0.97 -18.56
CA PRO A 418 -31.03 -1.45 -17.99
C PRO A 418 -31.19 -1.63 -16.47
N PRO A 419 -30.67 -2.70 -15.87
CA PRO A 419 -30.73 -2.89 -14.43
C PRO A 419 -30.01 -1.72 -13.74
N LEU A 420 -30.71 -1.08 -12.80
CA LEU A 420 -30.20 0.03 -11.96
C LEU A 420 -29.04 -0.35 -11.04
N THR A 421 -28.50 -1.57 -11.17
CA THR A 421 -27.34 -2.04 -10.43
C THR A 421 -26.01 -1.54 -11.02
N GLN A 422 -26.02 -0.90 -12.19
CA GLN A 422 -24.84 -0.20 -12.70
C GLN A 422 -24.76 1.22 -12.14
N PRO A 423 -23.57 1.69 -11.70
CA PRO A 423 -23.38 3.08 -11.31
C PRO A 423 -23.81 3.97 -12.47
N LEU A 424 -24.72 4.92 -12.22
CA LEU A 424 -25.29 5.80 -13.24
C LEU A 424 -24.16 6.59 -13.90
N PRO A 425 -23.74 6.24 -15.14
CA PRO A 425 -22.49 6.72 -15.68
C PRO A 425 -22.47 8.24 -15.71
N ALA A 426 -23.55 8.91 -16.10
CA ALA A 426 -23.59 10.36 -16.21
C ALA A 426 -23.27 11.09 -14.89
N LEU A 427 -23.64 10.53 -13.74
CA LEU A 427 -23.40 11.15 -12.43
C LEU A 427 -21.94 11.03 -12.03
N TRP A 428 -21.33 9.87 -12.28
CA TRP A 428 -19.90 9.68 -12.07
C TRP A 428 -19.07 10.54 -13.04
N LYS A 429 -19.49 10.59 -14.33
CA LYS A 429 -18.90 11.46 -15.36
C LYS A 429 -18.96 12.95 -14.96
N ALA A 430 -20.03 13.36 -14.28
CA ALA A 430 -20.18 14.73 -13.78
C ALA A 430 -19.45 15.00 -12.45
N GLY A 431 -18.71 14.04 -11.90
CA GLY A 431 -17.94 14.20 -10.67
C GLY A 431 -18.77 14.18 -9.38
N TYR A 432 -19.98 13.61 -9.42
CA TYR A 432 -20.78 13.41 -8.22
C TYR A 432 -20.40 12.10 -7.53
N PRO A 433 -20.11 12.13 -6.21
CA PRO A 433 -19.83 10.93 -5.43
C PRO A 433 -21.15 10.21 -5.13
N ILE A 434 -21.65 9.46 -6.09
CA ILE A 434 -22.88 8.68 -5.96
C ILE A 434 -22.51 7.23 -6.02
N GLU A 435 -22.76 6.56 -4.90
CA GLU A 435 -22.62 5.12 -4.81
C GLU A 435 -24.03 4.56 -4.92
N VAL A 436 -24.34 3.97 -6.07
CA VAL A 436 -25.64 3.32 -6.29
C VAL A 436 -25.65 2.03 -5.49
N VAL A 437 -25.93 2.15 -4.18
CA VAL A 437 -26.12 1.00 -3.30
C VAL A 437 -27.53 0.48 -3.54
N GLU A 438 -27.59 -0.69 -4.20
CA GLU A 438 -28.71 -1.64 -4.30
C GLU A 438 -30.15 -1.11 -4.30
N VAL A 439 -30.95 -1.56 -5.27
CA VAL A 439 -32.41 -1.50 -5.20
C VAL A 439 -32.88 -2.39 -4.04
N LEU A 440 -32.87 -1.88 -2.82
CA LEU A 440 -33.39 -2.58 -1.66
C LEU A 440 -34.90 -2.41 -1.60
N GLU A 441 -35.63 -3.48 -1.31
CA GLU A 441 -36.96 -3.33 -0.74
C GLU A 441 -36.83 -2.59 0.60
N ALA A 442 -37.24 -1.32 0.63
CA ALA A 442 -37.28 -0.55 1.86
C ALA A 442 -38.09 -1.35 2.91
N SER A 443 -37.44 -1.72 4.01
CA SER A 443 -38.10 -2.40 5.12
C SER A 443 -39.23 -1.51 5.67
N ASN A 444 -40.25 -2.10 6.31
CA ASN A 444 -41.40 -1.36 6.86
C ASN A 444 -41.01 -0.12 7.71
N PRO A 445 -39.94 -0.13 8.52
CA PRO A 445 -39.45 1.05 9.22
C PRO A 445 -39.04 2.20 8.29
N TRP A 446 -38.38 1.90 7.15
CA TRP A 446 -37.91 2.91 6.20
C TRP A 446 -39.02 3.51 5.36
N ARG A 447 -40.00 2.69 4.96
CA ARG A 447 -41.21 3.21 4.32
C ARG A 447 -41.88 4.26 5.21
N LYS A 448 -41.91 4.02 6.53
CA LYS A 448 -42.46 4.97 7.50
C LYS A 448 -41.60 6.24 7.65
N VAL A 449 -40.27 6.12 7.69
CA VAL A 449 -39.36 7.29 7.77
C VAL A 449 -39.43 8.15 6.50
N LEU A 450 -39.53 7.52 5.33
CA LEU A 450 -39.59 8.20 4.04
C LEU A 450 -41.01 8.66 3.65
N GLY A 451 -42.02 8.34 4.46
CA GLY A 451 -43.42 8.67 4.18
C GLY A 451 -44.03 7.88 3.00
N TRP A 452 -43.45 6.73 2.65
CA TRP A 452 -43.92 5.88 1.57
C TRP A 452 -45.19 5.13 1.99
N ASP A 453 -46.29 5.37 1.28
CA ASP A 453 -47.62 4.83 1.60
C ASP A 453 -47.82 3.35 1.22
N GLY A 454 -46.79 2.70 0.68
CA GLY A 454 -46.81 1.30 0.28
C GLY A 454 -47.58 1.00 -1.01
N ARG A 455 -48.24 2.00 -1.63
CA ARG A 455 -49.21 1.80 -2.73
C ARG A 455 -48.65 2.08 -4.13
N SER A 456 -47.53 2.78 -4.23
CA SER A 456 -46.88 3.13 -5.51
C SER A 456 -45.39 2.76 -5.45
N PRO A 457 -44.73 2.36 -6.55
CA PRO A 457 -43.28 2.39 -6.60
C PRO A 457 -42.81 3.83 -6.40
N GLN A 458 -41.87 4.02 -5.49
CA GLN A 458 -41.29 5.30 -5.12
C GLN A 458 -39.78 5.16 -5.12
N TRP A 459 -39.07 6.21 -5.47
CA TRP A 459 -37.63 6.29 -5.28
C TRP A 459 -37.28 7.53 -4.48
N ALA A 460 -36.12 7.52 -3.86
CA ALA A 460 -35.54 8.68 -3.21
C ALA A 460 -34.03 8.69 -3.35
N VAL A 461 -33.41 9.84 -3.59
CA VAL A 461 -31.98 10.02 -3.32
C VAL A 461 -31.85 10.59 -1.92
N ALA A 462 -31.09 9.91 -1.08
CA ALA A 462 -30.81 10.34 0.28
C ALA A 462 -29.31 10.50 0.50
N THR A 463 -28.98 11.41 1.40
CA THR A 463 -27.65 11.50 2.01
C THR A 463 -27.41 10.33 2.97
N ALA A 464 -26.16 10.09 3.39
CA ALA A 464 -25.83 9.08 4.38
C ALA A 464 -26.45 9.36 5.76
N GLU A 465 -26.81 10.61 6.05
CA GLU A 465 -27.55 11.02 7.25
C GLU A 465 -29.05 10.74 7.13
N GLY A 466 -29.51 10.17 6.00
CA GLY A 466 -30.92 9.85 5.76
C GLY A 466 -31.77 11.04 5.35
N ARG A 467 -31.17 12.23 5.13
CA ARG A 467 -31.89 13.37 4.54
C ARG A 467 -32.19 13.05 3.07
N VAL A 468 -33.47 13.00 2.73
CA VAL A 468 -33.95 12.88 1.36
C VAL A 468 -33.70 14.20 0.62
N LEU A 469 -32.97 14.12 -0.49
CA LEU A 469 -32.73 15.25 -1.39
C LEU A 469 -33.77 15.27 -2.51
N LEU A 470 -34.08 14.11 -3.06
CA LEU A 470 -34.99 13.96 -4.19
C LEU A 470 -35.86 12.74 -3.96
N ALA A 471 -37.12 12.79 -4.40
CA ALA A 471 -37.99 11.62 -4.41
C ALA A 471 -39.02 11.71 -5.54
N GLY A 472 -39.45 10.56 -6.03
CA GLY A 472 -40.43 10.51 -7.12
C GLY A 472 -41.10 9.16 -7.25
N ARG A 473 -42.13 9.11 -8.11
CA ARG A 473 -42.91 7.88 -8.40
C ARG A 473 -42.41 7.12 -9.61
N ARG A 474 -41.60 7.75 -10.47
CA ARG A 474 -41.00 7.15 -11.66
C ARG A 474 -39.49 7.24 -11.51
N LEU A 475 -38.79 6.10 -11.63
CA LEU A 475 -37.33 6.06 -11.61
C LEU A 475 -36.73 7.16 -12.50
N PRO A 476 -35.80 7.97 -11.97
CA PRO A 476 -35.26 9.09 -12.71
C PRO A 476 -34.28 8.59 -13.76
N THR A 477 -34.16 9.31 -14.87
CA THR A 477 -33.04 9.12 -15.80
C THR A 477 -31.76 9.73 -15.22
N ASP A 478 -30.60 9.32 -15.76
CA ASP A 478 -29.31 9.96 -15.50
C ASP A 478 -29.37 11.50 -15.61
N GLY A 479 -30.06 11.99 -16.64
CA GLY A 479 -30.26 13.42 -16.87
C GLY A 479 -31.13 14.08 -15.80
N ASP A 480 -32.20 13.42 -15.36
CA ASP A 480 -33.09 13.92 -14.31
C ASP A 480 -32.35 14.05 -12.97
N LEU A 481 -31.57 13.03 -12.60
CA LEU A 481 -30.76 13.05 -11.38
C LEU A 481 -29.70 14.15 -11.43
N LEU A 482 -29.00 14.26 -12.56
CA LEU A 482 -27.95 15.27 -12.72
C LEU A 482 -28.53 16.69 -12.64
N ALA A 483 -29.64 16.95 -13.35
CA ALA A 483 -30.32 18.24 -13.32
C ALA A 483 -30.79 18.58 -11.92
N ALA A 484 -31.38 17.62 -11.21
CA ALA A 484 -31.88 17.81 -9.87
C ALA A 484 -30.76 18.08 -8.84
N LEU A 485 -29.63 17.36 -8.93
CA LEU A 485 -28.48 17.63 -8.06
C LEU A 485 -27.84 19.00 -8.32
N ARG A 486 -27.82 19.45 -9.58
CA ARG A 486 -27.39 20.81 -9.92
C ARG A 486 -28.35 21.86 -9.38
N MET A 487 -29.66 21.64 -9.51
CA MET A 487 -30.69 22.55 -8.97
C MET A 487 -30.62 22.68 -7.46
N GLU A 488 -30.39 21.59 -6.74
CA GLU A 488 -30.21 21.58 -5.28
C GLU A 488 -28.83 22.12 -4.84
N GLY A 489 -27.96 22.51 -5.79
CA GLY A 489 -26.63 23.03 -5.50
C GLY A 489 -25.73 22.01 -4.82
N PHE A 490 -25.94 20.71 -5.07
CA PHE A 490 -25.14 19.68 -4.44
C PHE A 490 -23.69 19.73 -4.97
N PRO A 491 -22.68 19.83 -4.10
CA PRO A 491 -21.30 20.03 -4.55
C PRO A 491 -20.71 18.75 -5.12
N THR A 492 -20.06 18.86 -6.28
CA THR A 492 -19.22 17.79 -6.88
C THR A 492 -18.00 17.50 -6.01
N GLU A 493 -17.27 16.43 -6.28
CA GLU A 493 -16.00 16.18 -5.60
C GLU A 493 -14.98 17.29 -5.83
N ALA A 494 -14.95 17.86 -7.04
CA ALA A 494 -14.09 18.99 -7.37
C ALA A 494 -14.49 20.24 -6.57
N ASP A 495 -15.79 20.53 -6.45
CA ASP A 495 -16.28 21.66 -5.62
C ASP A 495 -15.89 21.49 -4.15
N ARG A 496 -15.99 20.26 -3.63
CA ARG A 496 -15.59 19.94 -2.25
C ARG A 496 -14.10 20.09 -2.05
N ALA A 497 -13.28 19.56 -2.97
CA ALA A 497 -11.83 19.72 -2.93
C ALA A 497 -11.44 21.21 -3.00
N GLN A 498 -12.10 21.98 -3.87
CA GLN A 498 -11.89 23.42 -4.00
C GLN A 498 -12.32 24.19 -2.75
N ALA A 499 -13.46 23.85 -2.14
CA ALA A 499 -13.92 24.46 -0.89
C ALA A 499 -12.96 24.15 0.26
N ARG A 500 -12.47 22.91 0.35
CA ARG A 500 -11.43 22.51 1.32
C ARG A 500 -10.15 23.29 1.11
N LEU A 501 -9.68 23.43 -0.13
CA LEU A 501 -8.47 24.18 -0.45
C LEU A 501 -8.60 25.67 -0.16
N ARG A 502 -9.81 26.23 -0.19
CA ARG A 502 -10.07 27.61 0.26
C ARG A 502 -10.01 27.74 1.78
N ALA A 503 -10.52 26.75 2.51
CA ALA A 503 -10.47 26.70 3.97
C ALA A 503 -9.06 26.41 4.50
N HIS A 504 -8.31 25.58 3.77
CA HIS A 504 -7.00 25.05 4.14
C HIS A 504 -6.05 25.07 2.92
N PRO A 505 -5.53 26.26 2.53
CA PRO A 505 -4.68 26.42 1.35
C PRO A 505 -3.34 25.67 1.42
N GLU A 506 -2.91 25.29 2.62
CA GLU A 506 -1.68 24.55 2.92
C GLU A 506 -1.73 23.05 2.63
N LEU A 507 -2.92 22.50 2.35
CA LEU A 507 -3.10 21.07 2.15
C LEU A 507 -2.80 20.66 0.70
N VAL A 508 -1.92 19.66 0.57
CA VAL A 508 -1.46 19.14 -0.73
C VAL A 508 -2.42 18.08 -1.28
N ILE A 509 -3.00 17.28 -0.40
CA ILE A 509 -3.91 16.18 -0.73
C ILE A 509 -5.19 16.64 -1.44
N PRO A 510 -5.88 17.72 -1.03
CA PRO A 510 -7.01 18.26 -1.79
C PRO A 510 -6.66 18.67 -3.22
N ILE A 511 -5.44 19.17 -3.47
CA ILE A 511 -4.98 19.49 -4.83
C ILE A 511 -4.85 18.19 -5.65
N ALA A 512 -4.24 17.14 -5.09
CA ALA A 512 -4.13 15.83 -5.73
C ALA A 512 -5.51 15.16 -5.96
N GLN A 513 -6.44 15.28 -5.01
CA GLN A 513 -7.82 14.79 -5.19
C GLN A 513 -8.53 15.54 -6.32
N MET A 514 -8.34 16.87 -6.39
CA MET A 514 -8.90 17.69 -7.46
C MET A 514 -8.34 17.28 -8.84
N THR A 515 -7.03 17.02 -8.95
CA THR A 515 -6.43 16.57 -10.23
C THR A 515 -6.98 15.20 -10.65
N LYS A 516 -7.22 14.30 -9.70
CA LYS A 516 -7.88 13.01 -9.95
C LYS A 516 -9.29 13.18 -10.49
N THR A 517 -10.13 13.94 -9.77
CA THR A 517 -11.54 14.14 -10.15
C THR A 517 -11.64 14.81 -11.52
N LEU A 518 -10.80 15.81 -11.80
CA LEU A 518 -10.75 16.47 -13.11
C LEU A 518 -10.31 15.50 -14.22
N GLY A 519 -9.34 14.63 -13.96
CA GLY A 519 -8.93 13.58 -14.88
C GLY A 519 -10.04 12.58 -15.19
N THR A 520 -10.69 12.04 -14.14
CA THR A 520 -11.82 11.12 -14.31
C THR A 520 -12.96 11.76 -15.08
N ARG A 521 -13.28 13.04 -14.82
CA ARG A 521 -14.28 13.79 -15.59
C ARG A 521 -13.88 13.91 -17.07
N ALA A 522 -12.62 14.17 -17.36
CA ALA A 522 -12.15 14.34 -18.74
C ALA A 522 -12.13 13.01 -19.52
N GLU A 523 -11.69 11.92 -18.88
CA GLU A 523 -11.76 10.55 -19.44
C GLU A 523 -13.21 10.12 -19.70
N ALA A 524 -14.10 10.41 -18.76
CA ALA A 524 -15.53 10.15 -18.87
C ALA A 524 -16.19 10.77 -20.11
N LEU A 525 -15.82 12.02 -20.43
CA LEU A 525 -16.28 12.74 -21.60
C LEU A 525 -15.74 12.09 -22.88
N LEU A 526 -14.45 11.76 -22.89
CA LEU A 526 -13.78 11.05 -23.99
C LEU A 526 -14.45 9.70 -24.28
N ASP A 527 -14.73 8.91 -23.26
CA ASP A 527 -15.42 7.61 -23.39
C ASP A 527 -16.85 7.76 -23.92
N ALA A 528 -17.59 8.77 -23.44
CA ALA A 528 -18.95 9.04 -23.94
C ALA A 528 -18.95 9.26 -25.46
N ARG A 529 -17.91 9.91 -25.96
CA ARG A 529 -17.74 10.17 -27.38
C ARG A 529 -17.34 8.93 -28.16
N TYR A 530 -16.44 8.09 -27.62
CA TYR A 530 -16.13 6.80 -28.24
C TYR A 530 -17.36 5.89 -28.33
N ASP A 531 -18.22 5.88 -27.31
CA ASP A 531 -19.47 5.13 -27.32
C ASP A 531 -20.47 5.69 -28.33
N ALA A 532 -20.63 7.01 -28.38
CA ALA A 532 -21.45 7.68 -29.39
C ALA A 532 -20.97 7.32 -30.81
N ARG A 533 -19.65 7.27 -31.02
CA ARG A 533 -19.07 6.83 -32.28
C ARG A 533 -19.36 5.35 -32.57
N ARG A 534 -19.18 4.45 -31.61
CA ARG A 534 -19.47 3.02 -31.77
C ARG A 534 -20.94 2.73 -32.11
N SER A 535 -21.84 3.64 -31.75
CA SER A 535 -23.27 3.55 -32.11
C SER A 535 -23.58 3.93 -33.56
N LEU A 536 -22.63 4.56 -34.27
CA LEU A 536 -22.77 4.84 -35.69
C LEU A 536 -22.65 3.55 -36.52
N PRO A 537 -23.30 3.45 -37.69
CA PRO A 537 -23.18 2.28 -38.56
C PRO A 537 -21.73 2.01 -38.97
N PHE A 538 -21.33 0.74 -38.98
CA PHE A 538 -19.97 0.34 -39.36
C PHE A 538 -19.63 0.87 -40.78
N PRO A 539 -18.45 1.47 -40.97
CA PRO A 539 -18.04 2.05 -42.24
C PRO A 539 -18.04 1.01 -43.37
N ARG A 540 -18.59 1.41 -44.52
CA ARG A 540 -18.74 0.58 -45.74
C ARG A 540 -17.66 0.85 -46.76
N THR A 541 -16.97 1.98 -46.67
CA THR A 541 -15.87 2.35 -47.57
C THR A 541 -14.55 2.54 -46.82
N ALA A 542 -13.44 2.51 -47.54
CA ALA A 542 -12.12 2.79 -46.96
C ALA A 542 -12.03 4.23 -46.42
N GLU A 543 -12.67 5.19 -47.09
CA GLU A 543 -12.76 6.58 -46.64
C GLU A 543 -13.59 6.72 -45.36
N GLU A 544 -14.72 6.01 -45.27
CA GLU A 544 -15.51 5.96 -44.03
C GLU A 544 -14.73 5.28 -42.90
N MET A 545 -13.90 4.28 -43.22
CA MET A 545 -13.03 3.60 -42.25
C MET A 545 -11.91 4.52 -41.76
N GLU A 546 -11.35 5.36 -42.64
CA GLU A 546 -10.35 6.37 -42.27
C GLU A 546 -10.96 7.44 -41.34
N VAL A 547 -12.14 7.95 -41.69
CA VAL A 547 -12.91 8.85 -40.82
C VAL A 547 -13.35 8.15 -39.54
N TRP A 548 -13.57 6.84 -39.53
CA TRP A 548 -13.87 6.03 -38.35
C TRP A 548 -12.64 5.72 -37.48
N ASN A 549 -11.43 5.78 -38.03
CA ASN A 549 -10.20 5.54 -37.30
C ASN A 549 -9.53 6.83 -36.82
N ALA A 550 -9.84 7.98 -37.43
CA ALA A 550 -9.32 9.27 -36.98
C ALA A 550 -9.72 9.56 -35.51
N PRO A 551 -8.82 10.01 -34.63
CA PRO A 551 -9.22 10.42 -33.28
C PRO A 551 -10.28 11.52 -33.37
N PRO A 552 -11.39 11.45 -32.62
CA PRO A 552 -12.36 12.53 -32.64
C PRO A 552 -11.75 13.78 -32.01
N ALA A 553 -12.03 14.96 -32.57
CA ALA A 553 -11.55 16.23 -32.04
C ALA A 553 -12.11 16.49 -30.63
N MET A 554 -11.24 16.93 -29.70
CA MET A 554 -11.64 17.26 -28.33
C MET A 554 -12.74 18.33 -28.29
N GLU A 555 -13.78 18.08 -27.50
CA GLU A 555 -14.87 19.02 -27.29
C GLU A 555 -14.44 20.13 -26.30
N PRO A 556 -15.05 21.34 -26.33
CA PRO A 556 -14.65 22.44 -25.44
C PRO A 556 -14.68 22.08 -23.94
N GLU A 557 -15.64 21.26 -23.50
CA GLU A 557 -15.75 20.81 -22.11
C GLU A 557 -14.60 19.85 -21.72
N GLU A 558 -14.15 19.01 -22.64
CA GLU A 558 -12.98 18.13 -22.45
C GLU A 558 -11.71 18.97 -22.34
N VAL A 559 -11.58 19.96 -23.21
CA VAL A 559 -10.44 20.88 -23.22
C VAL A 559 -10.35 21.66 -21.91
N GLU A 560 -11.49 22.15 -21.42
CA GLU A 560 -11.58 22.83 -20.13
C GLU A 560 -11.17 21.92 -18.96
N ALA A 561 -11.68 20.68 -18.92
CA ALA A 561 -11.39 19.72 -17.85
C ALA A 561 -9.90 19.32 -17.82
N TRP A 562 -9.30 19.01 -18.97
CA TRP A 562 -7.87 18.73 -19.07
C TRP A 562 -7.02 19.95 -18.74
N GLY A 563 -7.42 21.14 -19.20
CA GLY A 563 -6.75 22.41 -18.87
C GLY A 563 -6.73 22.69 -17.37
N ALA A 564 -7.87 22.50 -16.69
CA ALA A 564 -7.98 22.63 -15.25
C ALA A 564 -7.12 21.60 -14.50
N LYS A 565 -7.07 20.34 -14.99
CA LYS A 565 -6.20 19.31 -14.42
C LYS A 565 -4.73 19.71 -14.52
N ILE A 566 -4.26 20.15 -15.68
CA ILE A 566 -2.86 20.57 -15.89
C ILE A 566 -2.50 21.74 -14.96
N ALA A 567 -3.38 22.73 -14.82
CA ALA A 567 -3.18 23.85 -13.90
C ALA A 567 -3.09 23.41 -12.44
N ALA A 568 -3.94 22.45 -12.04
CA ALA A 568 -3.91 21.89 -10.69
C ALA A 568 -2.63 21.07 -10.44
N LEU A 569 -2.12 20.34 -11.45
CA LEU A 569 -0.84 19.65 -11.38
C LEU A 569 0.34 20.62 -11.27
N HIS A 570 0.33 21.73 -12.01
CA HIS A 570 1.34 22.77 -11.85
C HIS A 570 1.41 23.28 -10.41
N ARG A 571 0.25 23.63 -9.84
CA ARG A 571 0.17 24.07 -8.44
C ARG A 571 0.63 22.97 -7.47
N LEU A 572 0.32 21.70 -7.76
CA LEU A 572 0.76 20.60 -6.93
C LEU A 572 2.29 20.52 -6.89
N PHE A 573 2.96 20.57 -8.05
CA PHE A 573 4.41 20.45 -8.16
C PHE A 573 5.22 21.70 -7.75
N GLU A 574 4.55 22.78 -7.33
CA GLU A 574 5.18 23.87 -6.57
C GLU A 574 5.52 23.44 -5.13
N ASP A 575 4.90 22.37 -4.63
CA ASP A 575 5.09 21.84 -3.28
C ASP A 575 6.16 20.72 -3.26
N PRO A 576 7.14 20.75 -2.33
CA PRO A 576 8.09 19.64 -2.15
C PRO A 576 7.42 18.28 -1.90
N LEU A 577 6.24 18.26 -1.28
CA LEU A 577 5.47 17.03 -1.01
C LEU A 577 4.83 16.43 -2.25
N ALA A 578 4.88 17.09 -3.42
CA ALA A 578 4.33 16.57 -4.66
C ALA A 578 4.95 15.24 -5.10
N THR A 579 6.18 14.96 -4.65
CA THR A 579 6.90 13.70 -4.95
C THR A 579 6.65 12.59 -3.92
N TYR A 580 5.75 12.81 -2.97
CA TYR A 580 5.33 11.80 -2.00
C TYR A 580 4.44 10.74 -2.70
N PRO A 581 4.70 9.43 -2.56
CA PRO A 581 3.98 8.40 -3.33
C PRO A 581 2.47 8.45 -3.19
N GLN A 582 1.96 8.73 -1.98
CA GLN A 582 0.51 8.83 -1.77
C GLN A 582 -0.09 10.04 -2.49
N VAL A 583 0.62 11.17 -2.53
CA VAL A 583 0.21 12.36 -3.27
C VAL A 583 0.23 12.08 -4.78
N LEU A 584 1.31 11.48 -5.30
CA LEU A 584 1.42 11.09 -6.71
C LEU A 584 0.33 10.09 -7.12
N TYR A 585 0.10 9.07 -6.29
CA TYR A 585 -0.95 8.07 -6.50
C TYR A 585 -2.34 8.72 -6.53
N GLN A 586 -2.59 9.66 -5.62
CA GLN A 586 -3.84 10.40 -5.63
C GLN A 586 -3.95 11.34 -6.81
N ALA A 587 -2.87 12.01 -7.22
CA ALA A 587 -2.91 13.05 -8.24
C ALA A 587 -3.36 12.53 -9.61
N SER A 588 -3.19 11.23 -9.88
CA SER A 588 -3.46 10.58 -11.16
C SER A 588 -2.84 11.35 -12.32
N LEU A 589 -1.57 11.08 -12.60
CA LEU A 589 -0.79 11.81 -13.60
C LEU A 589 -1.10 11.41 -15.04
N SER A 590 -2.04 10.50 -15.25
CA SER A 590 -2.52 10.12 -16.58
C SER A 590 -3.02 11.35 -17.35
N LEU A 591 -2.41 11.61 -18.49
CA LEU A 591 -2.82 12.63 -19.44
C LEU A 591 -3.12 11.94 -20.79
N PRO A 592 -4.04 12.46 -21.62
CA PRO A 592 -4.44 11.85 -22.89
C PRO A 592 -3.28 11.88 -23.88
N ASP A 593 -3.21 10.93 -24.82
CA ASP A 593 -2.10 10.84 -25.77
C ASP A 593 -1.77 12.21 -26.37
N PRO A 594 -0.48 12.64 -26.40
CA PRO A 594 -0.11 13.93 -26.97
C PRO A 594 -0.69 14.15 -28.36
N ASN A 595 -0.85 13.09 -29.17
CA ASN A 595 -1.41 13.15 -30.52
C ASN A 595 -2.91 13.47 -30.54
N ASP A 596 -3.64 13.11 -29.49
CA ASP A 596 -5.08 13.36 -29.35
C ASP A 596 -5.39 14.75 -28.77
N MET A 597 -4.39 15.44 -28.21
CA MET A 597 -4.56 16.76 -27.62
C MET A 597 -4.51 17.91 -28.65
N PRO A 598 -5.38 18.93 -28.51
CA PRO A 598 -5.20 20.24 -29.13
C PRO A 598 -3.83 20.87 -28.83
N ALA A 599 -3.33 21.69 -29.76
CA ALA A 599 -1.98 22.24 -29.68
C ALA A 599 -1.71 23.09 -28.43
N ASP A 600 -2.72 23.83 -27.94
CA ASP A 600 -2.60 24.65 -26.74
C ASP A 600 -2.51 23.80 -25.46
N LEU A 601 -3.32 22.76 -25.33
CA LEU A 601 -3.24 21.80 -24.22
C LEU A 601 -1.93 21.02 -24.25
N ARG A 602 -1.51 20.56 -25.45
CA ARG A 602 -0.24 19.88 -25.64
C ARG A 602 0.94 20.74 -25.19
N SER A 603 0.92 22.03 -25.54
CA SER A 603 1.94 23.00 -25.11
C SER A 603 1.97 23.17 -23.59
N ARG A 604 0.80 23.28 -22.93
CA ARG A 604 0.72 23.34 -21.46
C ARG A 604 1.19 22.05 -20.79
N ALA A 605 0.85 20.89 -21.33
CA ALA A 605 1.32 19.60 -20.83
C ALA A 605 2.84 19.43 -21.00
N ALA A 606 3.41 19.89 -22.12
CA ALA A 606 4.84 19.92 -22.34
C ALA A 606 5.56 20.85 -21.34
N GLU A 607 4.98 22.01 -21.04
CA GLU A 607 5.49 22.93 -20.02
C GLU A 607 5.44 22.31 -18.61
N LEU A 608 4.33 21.65 -18.25
CA LEU A 608 4.23 20.86 -17.02
C LEU A 608 5.32 19.81 -16.94
N ALA A 609 5.52 19.03 -17.99
CA ALA A 609 6.56 18.00 -18.05
C ALA A 609 7.96 18.60 -17.89
N ARG A 610 8.25 19.74 -18.55
CA ARG A 610 9.53 20.44 -18.46
C ARG A 610 9.86 20.88 -17.03
N VAL A 611 8.87 21.36 -16.29
CA VAL A 611 9.04 21.81 -14.89
C VAL A 611 9.11 20.62 -13.93
N THR A 612 8.31 19.57 -14.19
CA THR A 612 8.07 18.50 -13.23
C THR A 612 9.07 17.34 -13.33
N LEU A 613 9.48 16.96 -14.55
CA LEU A 613 10.38 15.83 -14.77
C LEU A 613 11.70 15.96 -13.99
N PRO A 614 12.37 17.13 -13.91
CA PRO A 614 13.58 17.27 -13.08
C PRO A 614 13.35 16.94 -11.60
N CYS A 615 12.20 17.34 -11.04
CA CYS A 615 11.85 17.03 -9.65
C CYS A 615 11.63 15.53 -9.44
N ILE A 616 10.95 14.86 -10.39
CA ILE A 616 10.75 13.41 -10.35
C ILE A 616 12.07 12.66 -10.54
N GLU A 617 12.92 13.09 -11.47
CA GLU A 617 14.25 12.51 -11.70
C GLU A 617 15.14 12.63 -10.46
N ALA A 618 15.15 13.80 -9.80
CA ALA A 618 15.87 13.99 -8.55
C ALA A 618 15.34 13.09 -7.42
N ALA A 619 14.01 12.89 -7.35
CA ALA A 619 13.40 11.96 -6.40
C ALA A 619 13.75 10.49 -6.74
N LEU A 620 13.72 10.10 -8.02
CA LEU A 620 14.11 8.77 -8.48
C LEU A 620 15.59 8.47 -8.21
N ALA A 621 16.48 9.46 -8.35
CA ALA A 621 17.90 9.30 -8.01
C ALA A 621 18.13 8.90 -6.54
N ARG A 622 17.20 9.26 -5.66
CA ARG A 622 17.23 8.94 -4.24
C ARG A 622 16.43 7.68 -3.91
N ARG A 623 15.36 7.43 -4.69
CA ARG A 623 14.40 6.32 -4.56
C ARG A 623 14.18 5.58 -5.89
N PRO A 624 15.20 4.88 -6.41
CA PRO A 624 15.14 4.26 -7.73
C PRO A 624 14.10 3.13 -7.85
N THR A 625 13.63 2.56 -6.74
CA THR A 625 12.61 1.48 -6.72
C THR A 625 11.19 1.97 -6.45
N ASP A 626 10.95 3.28 -6.43
CA ASP A 626 9.62 3.85 -6.17
C ASP A 626 8.70 3.79 -7.41
N SER A 627 7.72 2.88 -7.40
CA SER A 627 6.78 2.70 -8.51
C SER A 627 5.95 3.96 -8.81
N ALA A 628 5.60 4.76 -7.80
CA ALA A 628 4.77 5.95 -8.02
C ALA A 628 5.55 7.02 -8.79
N LEU A 629 6.83 7.20 -8.45
CA LEU A 629 7.73 8.09 -9.20
C LEU A 629 7.96 7.60 -10.63
N TRP A 630 8.15 6.31 -10.84
CA TRP A 630 8.33 5.76 -12.19
C TRP A 630 7.09 5.94 -13.07
N ARG A 631 5.88 5.69 -12.53
CA ARG A 631 4.63 5.93 -13.26
C ARG A 631 4.47 7.41 -13.62
N ALA A 632 4.71 8.28 -12.63
CA ALA A 632 4.71 9.73 -12.83
C ALA A 632 5.66 10.16 -13.96
N TRP A 633 6.88 9.61 -13.95
CA TRP A 633 7.87 9.88 -14.97
C TRP A 633 7.42 9.39 -16.35
N LEU A 634 6.93 8.15 -16.46
CA LEU A 634 6.49 7.55 -17.73
C LEU A 634 5.30 8.29 -18.36
N ASP A 635 4.39 8.81 -17.54
CA ASP A 635 3.26 9.61 -18.02
C ASP A 635 3.73 10.96 -18.57
N LEU A 636 4.59 11.67 -17.83
CA LEU A 636 5.06 13.01 -18.22
C LEU A 636 6.13 12.99 -19.33
N ALA A 637 6.95 11.94 -19.41
CA ALA A 637 8.02 11.81 -20.40
C ALA A 637 7.50 11.72 -21.84
N ARG A 638 6.20 11.48 -22.04
CA ARG A 638 5.54 11.53 -23.36
C ARG A 638 5.43 12.95 -23.91
N TYR A 639 5.40 13.96 -23.04
CA TYR A 639 5.26 15.37 -23.41
C TYR A 639 6.60 16.12 -23.40
N GLY A 640 7.56 15.66 -22.60
CA GLY A 640 8.87 16.31 -22.45
C GLY A 640 9.97 15.80 -23.38
N GLU A 641 9.67 14.84 -24.27
CA GLU A 641 10.66 14.16 -25.14
C GLU A 641 11.89 13.61 -24.40
N ARG A 642 11.75 13.33 -23.09
CA ARG A 642 12.86 12.94 -22.24
C ARG A 642 13.30 11.49 -22.54
N PRO A 643 14.59 11.24 -22.82
CA PRO A 643 15.07 9.90 -23.15
C PRO A 643 15.16 9.04 -21.90
N LEU A 644 14.39 7.95 -21.88
CA LEU A 644 14.34 6.99 -20.77
C LEU A 644 15.71 6.40 -20.44
N LEU A 645 16.55 6.18 -21.46
CA LEU A 645 17.90 5.66 -21.29
C LEU A 645 18.81 6.52 -20.42
N GLU A 646 18.74 7.84 -20.56
CA GLU A 646 19.57 8.75 -19.75
C GLU A 646 19.18 8.65 -18.28
N VAL A 647 17.88 8.56 -18.01
CA VAL A 647 17.38 8.43 -16.64
C VAL A 647 17.74 7.07 -16.07
N VAL A 648 17.39 5.97 -16.74
CA VAL A 648 17.73 4.60 -16.27
C VAL A 648 19.23 4.44 -16.04
N GLY A 649 20.08 4.98 -16.94
CA GLY A 649 21.53 4.89 -16.82
C GLY A 649 22.13 5.75 -15.71
N ALA A 650 21.43 6.81 -15.26
CA ALA A 650 21.87 7.67 -14.17
C ALA A 650 21.45 7.15 -12.79
N LEU A 651 20.47 6.25 -12.72
CA LEU A 651 19.96 5.68 -11.49
C LEU A 651 20.81 4.50 -11.05
N VAL A 652 21.21 4.49 -9.78
CA VAL A 652 22.01 3.42 -9.20
C VAL A 652 21.19 2.82 -8.05
N PRO A 653 20.76 1.55 -8.11
CA PRO A 653 20.01 0.94 -7.02
C PRO A 653 20.91 0.71 -5.78
N SER A 654 20.25 0.57 -4.63
CA SER A 654 20.90 0.12 -3.39
C SER A 654 21.67 -1.20 -3.61
N PRO A 655 22.90 -1.36 -3.09
CA PRO A 655 23.71 -2.57 -3.31
C PRO A 655 23.10 -3.84 -2.71
N VAL A 656 22.20 -3.68 -1.73
CA VAL A 656 21.48 -4.81 -1.10
C VAL A 656 20.10 -5.05 -1.72
N ALA A 657 19.64 -4.17 -2.61
CA ALA A 657 18.42 -4.40 -3.36
C ALA A 657 18.69 -5.49 -4.42
N PRO A 658 17.76 -6.44 -4.61
CA PRO A 658 17.85 -7.37 -5.73
C PRO A 658 18.01 -6.62 -7.05
N VAL A 659 18.85 -7.10 -7.95
CA VAL A 659 19.01 -6.50 -9.31
C VAL A 659 17.64 -6.38 -10.00
N ALA A 660 16.77 -7.37 -9.78
CA ALA A 660 15.43 -7.40 -10.32
C ALA A 660 14.38 -6.66 -9.46
N ALA A 661 14.79 -5.85 -8.48
CA ALA A 661 13.93 -4.84 -7.86
C ALA A 661 13.89 -3.54 -8.68
N PHE A 662 14.89 -3.30 -9.54
CA PHE A 662 15.02 -2.08 -10.32
C PHE A 662 14.90 -2.34 -11.84
N PRO A 663 14.13 -1.53 -12.60
CA PRO A 663 13.00 -0.69 -12.17
C PRO A 663 11.79 -1.54 -11.74
N PRO A 664 10.87 -1.07 -10.88
CA PRO A 664 9.79 -1.89 -10.31
C PRO A 664 8.99 -2.72 -11.34
N THR A 665 8.61 -3.94 -10.97
CA THR A 665 7.97 -4.90 -11.90
C THR A 665 6.68 -4.35 -12.51
N ASP A 666 5.90 -3.60 -11.73
CA ASP A 666 4.63 -3.01 -12.16
C ASP A 666 4.80 -1.88 -13.19
N VAL A 667 6.00 -1.31 -13.34
CA VAL A 667 6.30 -0.27 -14.34
C VAL A 667 6.97 -0.82 -15.59
N LEU A 668 7.40 -2.09 -15.58
CA LEU A 668 8.07 -2.69 -16.74
C LEU A 668 7.16 -2.80 -17.96
N ALA A 669 5.88 -3.11 -17.77
CA ALA A 669 4.93 -3.22 -18.89
C ALA A 669 4.71 -1.88 -19.61
N PRO A 670 4.31 -0.78 -18.94
CA PRO A 670 4.17 0.51 -19.60
C PRO A 670 5.50 1.04 -20.16
N MET A 671 6.62 0.75 -19.50
CA MET A 671 7.95 1.10 -20.00
C MET A 671 8.33 0.32 -21.26
N ALA A 672 8.02 -0.98 -21.32
CA ALA A 672 8.24 -1.81 -22.49
C ALA A 672 7.44 -1.32 -23.69
N GLU A 673 6.18 -0.92 -23.46
CA GLU A 673 5.33 -0.31 -24.47
C GLU A 673 5.92 1.02 -24.97
N ALA A 674 6.38 1.89 -24.07
CA ALA A 674 7.02 3.15 -24.43
C ALA A 674 8.32 2.96 -25.23
N LEU A 675 9.15 1.99 -24.84
CA LEU A 675 10.40 1.64 -25.54
C LEU A 675 10.11 1.07 -26.93
N GLY A 676 9.15 0.15 -27.04
CA GLY A 676 8.73 -0.45 -28.31
C GLY A 676 8.16 0.59 -29.27
N ALA A 677 7.28 1.48 -28.79
CA ALA A 677 6.73 2.58 -29.59
C ALA A 677 7.81 3.54 -30.13
N ARG A 678 8.93 3.69 -29.40
CA ARG A 678 10.09 4.51 -29.81
C ARG A 678 11.13 3.72 -30.64
N GLY A 679 10.88 2.44 -30.93
CA GLY A 679 11.82 1.56 -31.63
C GLY A 679 13.11 1.25 -30.87
N GLN A 680 13.13 1.44 -29.55
CA GLN A 680 14.29 1.26 -28.68
C GLN A 680 14.46 -0.22 -28.24
N TRP A 681 14.44 -1.13 -29.22
CA TRP A 681 14.39 -2.58 -28.99
C TRP A 681 15.58 -3.16 -28.24
N LYS A 682 16.79 -2.63 -28.47
CA LYS A 682 17.99 -3.06 -27.74
C LYS A 682 17.88 -2.80 -26.24
N VAL A 683 17.42 -1.60 -25.89
CA VAL A 683 17.20 -1.19 -24.49
C VAL A 683 16.19 -2.09 -23.82
N LEU A 684 15.08 -2.36 -24.52
CA LEU A 684 14.04 -3.24 -24.03
C LEU A 684 14.57 -4.66 -23.79
N ALA A 685 15.38 -5.18 -24.71
CA ALA A 685 15.97 -6.50 -24.58
C ALA A 685 16.99 -6.59 -23.44
N ASP A 686 17.83 -5.57 -23.26
CA ASP A 686 18.82 -5.50 -22.18
C ASP A 686 18.12 -5.41 -20.81
N LEU A 687 17.10 -4.54 -20.70
CA LEU A 687 16.31 -4.32 -19.49
C LEU A 687 15.58 -5.60 -19.04
N LEU A 688 14.82 -6.23 -19.94
CA LEU A 688 14.04 -7.43 -19.62
C LEU A 688 14.91 -8.69 -19.55
N GLY A 689 16.00 -8.74 -20.33
CA GLY A 689 16.94 -9.86 -20.36
C GLY A 689 17.67 -10.03 -19.02
N ALA A 690 18.18 -8.94 -18.45
CA ALA A 690 18.86 -8.96 -17.14
C ALA A 690 17.96 -9.54 -16.03
N ARG A 691 16.65 -9.27 -16.08
CA ARG A 691 15.67 -9.82 -15.13
C ARG A 691 15.39 -11.29 -15.32
N LEU A 692 15.26 -11.73 -16.57
CA LEU A 692 15.06 -13.14 -16.87
C LEU A 692 16.27 -13.97 -16.39
N GLU A 693 17.48 -13.44 -16.58
CA GLU A 693 18.73 -14.06 -16.11
C GLU A 693 18.88 -14.06 -14.59
N ALA A 694 18.37 -13.03 -13.90
CA ALA A 694 18.36 -12.96 -12.43
C ALA A 694 17.43 -14.00 -11.77
N GLY A 695 16.59 -14.71 -12.55
CA GLY A 695 15.76 -15.80 -12.05
C GLY A 695 14.37 -15.38 -11.55
N ASP A 696 14.00 -14.10 -11.68
CA ASP A 696 12.67 -13.60 -11.32
C ASP A 696 11.55 -14.21 -12.18
N GLY A 697 11.88 -14.75 -13.36
CA GLY A 697 10.96 -15.55 -14.16
C GLY A 697 10.67 -16.95 -13.62
N GLN A 698 11.41 -17.42 -12.61
CA GLN A 698 11.26 -18.75 -11.99
C GLN A 698 11.00 -18.70 -10.47
N GLY A 699 11.12 -17.51 -9.85
CA GLY A 699 11.16 -17.33 -8.39
C GLY A 699 9.84 -17.49 -7.63
N GLU A 700 8.67 -17.42 -8.28
CA GLU A 700 7.37 -17.52 -7.60
C GLU A 700 6.45 -18.59 -8.20
N ALA A 701 6.79 -19.89 -8.07
CA ALA A 701 5.81 -20.96 -8.33
C ALA A 701 6.13 -22.34 -7.71
N LYS A 702 6.79 -22.41 -6.57
CA LYS A 702 6.57 -23.53 -5.64
C LYS A 702 6.08 -22.99 -4.31
N GLY A 703 4.85 -22.48 -4.33
CA GLY A 703 4.04 -22.52 -3.11
C GLY A 703 4.04 -23.95 -2.56
N PRO A 704 3.86 -24.14 -1.23
CA PRO A 704 3.76 -25.48 -0.66
C PRO A 704 2.78 -26.29 -1.49
N ALA A 705 3.12 -27.55 -1.79
CA ALA A 705 2.36 -28.41 -2.70
C ALA A 705 0.87 -28.56 -2.32
N ASP A 706 0.51 -28.15 -1.10
CA ASP A 706 -0.81 -28.26 -0.50
C ASP A 706 -1.62 -26.93 -0.49
N ALA A 707 -1.12 -25.83 -1.08
CA ALA A 707 -1.89 -24.59 -1.18
C ALA A 707 -2.99 -24.71 -2.25
N ASP A 708 -4.23 -24.44 -1.84
CA ASP A 708 -5.44 -24.52 -2.66
C ASP A 708 -5.26 -23.76 -4.00
N PRO A 709 -5.38 -24.43 -5.17
CA PRO A 709 -5.24 -23.80 -6.49
C PRO A 709 -6.26 -22.67 -6.76
N ALA A 710 -7.36 -22.58 -6.00
CA ALA A 710 -8.32 -21.47 -6.10
C ALA A 710 -7.81 -20.16 -5.47
N SER A 711 -6.84 -20.22 -4.54
CA SER A 711 -6.29 -19.06 -3.83
C SER A 711 -5.10 -18.39 -4.52
N ARG A 712 -4.58 -18.97 -5.61
CA ARG A 712 -3.50 -18.37 -6.39
C ARG A 712 -4.04 -17.19 -7.19
N ASP A 713 -3.77 -15.97 -6.72
CA ASP A 713 -3.99 -14.76 -7.52
C ASP A 713 -3.27 -14.95 -8.87
N ARG A 714 -4.03 -15.03 -9.97
CA ARG A 714 -3.50 -15.33 -11.31
C ARG A 714 -2.86 -14.09 -11.98
N ARG A 715 -2.93 -12.91 -11.33
CA ARG A 715 -2.40 -11.65 -11.85
C ARG A 715 -0.86 -11.62 -12.04
N PRO A 716 -0.02 -12.14 -11.13
CA PRO A 716 1.44 -12.12 -11.29
C PRO A 716 1.88 -12.90 -12.53
N PHE A 717 1.26 -14.07 -12.77
CA PHE A 717 1.54 -14.93 -13.93
C PHE A 717 1.30 -14.23 -15.27
N ARG A 718 0.24 -13.42 -15.38
CA ARG A 718 -0.06 -12.67 -16.61
C ARG A 718 0.98 -11.59 -16.89
N SER A 719 1.49 -10.92 -15.85
CA SER A 719 2.49 -9.85 -16.01
C SER A 719 3.84 -10.39 -16.51
N ALA A 720 4.37 -11.45 -15.90
CA ALA A 720 5.64 -12.06 -16.30
C ALA A 720 5.58 -12.64 -17.72
N ARG A 721 4.44 -13.27 -18.07
CA ARG A 721 4.18 -13.78 -19.42
C ARG A 721 4.18 -12.65 -20.45
N ASN A 722 3.45 -11.56 -20.19
CA ASN A 722 3.42 -10.39 -21.08
C ASN A 722 4.80 -9.76 -21.28
N LEU A 723 5.59 -9.61 -20.21
CA LEU A 723 6.96 -9.09 -20.30
C LEU A 723 7.87 -10.02 -21.12
N SER A 724 7.73 -11.33 -20.95
CA SER A 724 8.48 -12.32 -21.73
C SER A 724 8.11 -12.28 -23.22
N LEU A 725 6.82 -12.06 -23.55
CA LEU A 725 6.38 -11.83 -24.92
C LEU A 725 7.00 -10.54 -25.51
N ARG A 726 7.06 -9.45 -24.73
CA ARG A 726 7.73 -8.20 -25.15
C ARG A 726 9.23 -8.38 -25.33
N LEU A 727 9.89 -9.19 -24.50
CA LEU A 727 11.30 -9.53 -24.70
C LEU A 727 11.50 -10.35 -25.98
N ALA A 728 10.62 -11.32 -26.26
CA ALA A 728 10.67 -12.08 -27.51
C ALA A 728 10.45 -11.16 -28.73
N GLU A 729 9.49 -10.24 -28.66
CA GLU A 729 9.27 -9.19 -29.66
C GLU A 729 10.55 -8.37 -29.92
N ALA A 730 11.19 -7.88 -28.85
CA ALA A 730 12.44 -7.14 -28.94
C ALA A 730 13.56 -7.97 -29.58
N CYS A 731 13.70 -9.26 -29.21
CA CYS A 731 14.68 -10.16 -29.81
C CYS A 731 14.43 -10.35 -31.31
N LEU A 732 13.17 -10.47 -31.76
CA LEU A 732 12.84 -10.54 -33.18
C LEU A 732 13.23 -9.25 -33.91
N HIS A 733 12.91 -8.07 -33.37
CA HIS A 733 13.35 -6.80 -33.96
C HIS A 733 14.88 -6.67 -34.05
N LEU A 734 15.62 -7.30 -33.14
CA LEU A 734 17.10 -7.34 -33.14
C LEU A 734 17.68 -8.48 -34.01
N GLY A 735 16.84 -9.33 -34.60
CA GLY A 735 17.27 -10.49 -35.38
C GLY A 735 17.72 -11.71 -34.56
N ASP A 736 17.59 -11.68 -33.23
CA ASP A 736 17.94 -12.78 -32.33
C ASP A 736 16.80 -13.80 -32.23
N THR A 737 16.55 -14.50 -33.35
CA THR A 737 15.49 -15.51 -33.45
C THR A 737 15.72 -16.71 -32.53
N GLN A 738 16.97 -17.00 -32.12
CA GLN A 738 17.29 -18.10 -31.21
C GLN A 738 16.88 -17.78 -29.77
N LYS A 739 17.17 -16.56 -29.29
CA LYS A 739 16.74 -16.12 -27.97
C LYS A 739 15.22 -16.00 -27.89
N ALA A 740 14.59 -15.43 -28.92
CA ALA A 740 13.13 -15.37 -29.03
C ALA A 740 12.50 -16.78 -28.94
N ASP A 741 13.04 -17.75 -29.68
CA ASP A 741 12.57 -19.15 -29.67
C ASP A 741 12.76 -19.82 -28.30
N THR A 742 13.86 -19.54 -27.62
CA THR A 742 14.12 -20.04 -26.26
C THR A 742 13.08 -19.50 -25.27
N ILE A 743 12.79 -18.19 -25.33
CA ILE A 743 11.79 -17.56 -24.46
C ILE A 743 10.40 -18.16 -24.70
N LEU A 744 9.99 -18.26 -25.97
CA LEU A 744 8.66 -18.80 -26.30
C LEU A 744 8.52 -20.28 -25.90
N ARG A 745 9.58 -21.08 -26.01
CA ARG A 745 9.57 -22.47 -25.49
C ARG A 745 9.43 -22.52 -23.98
N ALA A 746 10.14 -21.65 -23.27
CA ALA A 746 10.02 -21.55 -21.81
C ALA A 746 8.60 -21.13 -21.38
N LEU A 747 7.97 -20.20 -22.11
CA LEU A 747 6.59 -19.77 -21.85
C LEU A 747 5.56 -20.85 -22.16
N LYS A 748 5.75 -21.62 -23.23
CA LYS A 748 4.86 -22.72 -23.60
C LYS A 748 4.85 -23.83 -22.54
N GLY A 749 5.99 -24.07 -21.89
CA GLY A 749 6.17 -25.16 -20.93
C GLY A 749 5.95 -26.56 -21.54
N ASP A 750 5.75 -27.55 -20.68
CA ASP A 750 5.44 -28.94 -21.06
C ASP A 750 3.93 -29.18 -21.31
N GLY A 751 3.08 -28.16 -21.15
CA GLY A 751 1.62 -28.26 -21.25
C GLY A 751 1.04 -27.93 -22.63
N GLU A 752 -0.20 -28.39 -22.89
CA GLU A 752 -1.04 -28.00 -24.03
C GLU A 752 -1.62 -26.58 -23.84
N GLU A 753 -0.77 -25.58 -23.61
CA GLU A 753 -1.23 -24.18 -23.61
C GLU A 753 -1.54 -23.71 -25.05
N ASP A 754 -2.56 -22.86 -25.18
CA ASP A 754 -3.04 -22.34 -26.45
C ASP A 754 -1.96 -21.48 -27.14
N ALA A 755 -1.36 -22.04 -28.20
CA ALA A 755 -0.36 -21.36 -29.01
C ALA A 755 -0.91 -20.16 -29.80
N SER A 756 -2.22 -19.87 -29.72
CA SER A 756 -2.85 -18.71 -30.35
C SER A 756 -2.27 -17.37 -29.85
N GLU A 757 -1.84 -17.30 -28.59
CA GLU A 757 -1.28 -16.09 -27.99
C GLU A 757 0.06 -15.67 -28.61
N PHE A 758 0.81 -16.61 -29.22
CA PHE A 758 2.08 -16.31 -29.88
C PHE A 758 1.91 -15.78 -31.31
N TRP A 759 0.68 -15.78 -31.84
CA TRP A 759 0.41 -15.41 -33.22
C TRP A 759 0.84 -13.98 -33.61
N PRO A 760 0.67 -12.95 -32.76
CA PRO A 760 1.21 -11.62 -33.06
C PRO A 760 2.71 -11.64 -33.36
N LEU A 761 3.50 -12.46 -32.64
CA LEU A 761 4.94 -12.59 -32.85
C LEU A 761 5.30 -13.38 -34.11
N VAL A 762 4.49 -14.39 -34.48
CA VAL A 762 4.65 -15.11 -35.75
C VAL A 762 4.39 -14.19 -36.94
N ARG A 763 3.34 -13.36 -36.86
CA ARG A 763 3.03 -12.36 -37.88
C ARG A 763 4.17 -11.33 -37.97
N LEU A 764 4.61 -10.80 -36.83
CA LEU A 764 5.74 -9.88 -36.77
C LEU A 764 7.02 -10.47 -37.38
N ALA A 765 7.35 -11.73 -37.05
CA ALA A 765 8.52 -12.39 -37.63
C ALA A 765 8.46 -12.46 -39.16
N ARG A 766 7.27 -12.69 -39.76
CA ARG A 766 7.09 -12.63 -41.23
C ARG A 766 7.26 -11.22 -41.78
N GLU A 767 6.69 -10.22 -41.11
CA GLU A 767 6.85 -8.80 -41.47
C GLU A 767 8.33 -8.38 -41.45
N LEU A 768 9.12 -8.96 -40.54
CA LEU A 768 10.56 -8.74 -40.43
C LEU A 768 11.42 -9.66 -41.33
N GLY A 769 10.82 -10.50 -42.19
CA GLY A 769 11.53 -11.41 -43.10
C GLY A 769 12.20 -12.62 -42.41
N GLN A 770 11.71 -13.04 -41.25
CA GLN A 770 12.24 -14.12 -40.43
C GLN A 770 11.41 -15.41 -40.59
N ASP A 771 11.21 -15.86 -41.83
CA ASP A 771 10.29 -16.94 -42.20
C ASP A 771 10.58 -18.26 -41.49
N ALA A 772 11.86 -18.60 -41.29
CA ALA A 772 12.25 -19.84 -40.61
C ALA A 772 11.78 -19.91 -39.15
N PHE A 773 11.71 -18.77 -38.46
CA PHE A 773 11.14 -18.68 -37.12
C PHE A 773 9.62 -18.81 -37.19
N ALA A 774 8.97 -18.03 -38.07
CA ALA A 774 7.53 -18.02 -38.23
C ALA A 774 6.95 -19.41 -38.59
N ASP A 775 7.57 -20.12 -39.53
CA ASP A 775 7.13 -21.44 -39.99
C ASP A 775 7.30 -22.53 -38.92
N ARG A 776 8.26 -22.36 -38.01
CA ARG A 776 8.44 -23.27 -36.86
C ARG A 776 7.28 -23.12 -35.88
N TRP A 777 6.92 -21.89 -35.54
CA TRP A 777 5.84 -21.62 -34.59
C TRP A 777 4.44 -21.84 -35.19
N ASP A 778 4.24 -21.60 -36.50
CA ASP A 778 2.98 -21.97 -37.17
C ASP A 778 2.78 -23.49 -37.24
N ARG A 779 3.85 -24.28 -37.49
CA ARG A 779 3.81 -25.74 -37.36
C ARG A 779 3.53 -26.19 -35.94
N THR A 780 4.14 -25.56 -34.94
CA THR A 780 3.91 -25.87 -33.52
C THR A 780 2.43 -25.68 -33.14
N ARG A 781 1.80 -24.60 -33.62
CA ARG A 781 0.37 -24.34 -33.44
C ARG A 781 -0.50 -25.41 -34.11
N LYS A 782 -0.22 -25.73 -35.38
CA LYS A 782 -0.94 -26.77 -36.14
C LYS A 782 -0.80 -28.16 -35.49
N ALA A 783 0.32 -28.44 -34.83
CA ALA A 783 0.54 -29.70 -34.12
C ALA A 783 -0.22 -29.79 -32.79
N GLY A 784 -0.43 -28.67 -32.10
CA GLY A 784 -1.23 -28.58 -30.87
C GLY A 784 -2.75 -28.56 -31.13
N ALA A 785 -3.19 -28.21 -32.34
CA ALA A 785 -4.59 -28.19 -32.75
C ALA A 785 -5.12 -29.57 -33.22
N ARG A 786 -4.55 -30.69 -32.74
CA ARG A 786 -5.14 -32.01 -32.98
C ARG A 786 -6.47 -32.08 -32.20
N PRO A 787 -7.57 -32.50 -32.84
CA PRO A 787 -8.90 -32.55 -32.21
C PRO A 787 -8.96 -33.52 -31.02
#